data_AF-A0A0Q9L847-F1
#
_entry.id   AF-A0A0Q9L847-F1
#
_cell.length_a   1.000
_cell.length_b   1.000
_cell.length_c   1.000
_cell.angle_alpha   90.00
_cell.angle_beta   90.00
_cell.angle_gamma   90.00
#
_symmetry.space_group_name_H-M   'P 1'
#
loop_
_entity.id
_entity.type
_entity.pdbx_description
1 polymer ?
#
loop_
_entity_poly.entity_id
_entity_poly.type
_entity_poly.pdbx_seq_one_letter_code
_entity_poly.pdbx_strand_id
1 'polypeptide(L)'
;MIGVKFVKLGLVLLLGVSSIVAAGSGVEAATVKSLTMREAVDQGLKISPQLRDAKTDILKKKIELEQAQHAVKNEEAKASGLFAKPRNLGQELSTRLKVPEARKQLYIAQETLRQSMNTARFDVQKAYLAAYQDAVAEENTRKKMEENKSALETVKKKRKFGLADSTEQEKADKALEKALSEYKQAQLTAKSSRLALGKLLSLDMENKVQLSFEPDYADLNQKQLPAYIATAQKSTLSLLKDTEDRRLADEKLNTTRDLYSSKFGSARMKVMDGMYKAKDVDMELFLASYETTLSQVKKDWEGFFMLLGFIPIPKSLLQGEFDGLRYLDDLRDALPIATMEQNKALLQEKESRNAVIAAVRQSFLEAKGAEEGYAQALRDKDNAVVNLDKANQKLKLSLMKTDELQAYKDAVIQADQQILSAQMGYKMALGKLDLDTGGAVERTIKKGILPYRDLDDGLAAVKPQKPKAPLGTWKLKPSVGTLLSDFSVKVNKKLGATEYAVFTKEGRAIGKRTKINKPVRNLSLKFSSIDQLKVVLYKKGKKIDELPLEGKGNSGQLVVVTAEDGASGGNSGSDSGGDKGDGSSGTGENGSGSAEEEKGLGTVIIGSYKVQLDALTPAAYNAAAATMTKSGQGIFYKSDEPGAVWIGMDNAVDPSALTDPSSSAALTKEAAAALKVTVEIAKPGAIASLETPAQLQQQIDTLKKDIVKLEAAKEAAVADLKLNEIADLAVQLKDAQAQLGMLEALLKGDNGAALKQMELVNNPDALIAALSEEAAPPVEPGGEETPGSTAPGNSEASEDQLAEQAELQQQKLEQAIAAGEPEAAAAQLQPLLAAQAQLADAQTGASVGLASLKEAKLKLQAALSAAQQDPERVATLTRAIEAVDEAMHSLQKDALFAQLDAVQELAAALPPASAVQQQLEQQITKLLEQLQQQEKAKYTPEELQALAEISTTLANITTVDTSSSSGSDPESSLVPVTIQPISAENVLSPNIFIKFDVPPVIINGQAYLPIRSVSESFGAAVDWDQESLTVTVSTEYATITSRINNTTAYIDGEPTQIDGPSLLLAGKTYVPLRFISESLGLQVDWHAPTQIIQISN
;
A
#
# COMPACT_ATOMS: atom_id res chain seq x y z
N MET A 1 3.65 -67.21 21.62
CA MET A 1 2.45 -68.04 21.34
C MET A 1 1.46 -67.20 20.58
N ILE A 2 1.03 -67.70 19.40
CA ILE A 2 -0.25 -67.43 18.70
C ILE A 2 -0.47 -65.97 18.27
N GLY A 3 -0.64 -65.61 17.00
CA GLY A 3 -0.84 -66.38 15.78
C GLY A 3 -1.38 -65.44 14.71
N VAL A 4 -0.65 -65.32 13.60
CA VAL A 4 -1.03 -64.61 12.38
C VAL A 4 -2.12 -65.41 11.65
N LYS A 5 -3.18 -64.75 11.15
CA LYS A 5 -3.98 -65.25 10.01
C LYS A 5 -4.48 -64.12 9.09
N PHE A 6 -4.05 -64.24 7.84
CA PHE A 6 -4.51 -63.60 6.60
C PHE A 6 -5.84 -64.18 6.10
N VAL A 7 -6.62 -63.38 5.34
CA VAL A 7 -7.42 -63.73 4.12
C VAL A 7 -7.64 -62.39 3.36
N LYS A 8 -7.04 -62.02 2.20
CA LYS A 8 -7.12 -62.45 0.77
C LYS A 8 -8.53 -62.42 0.13
N LEU A 9 -8.82 -61.54 -0.84
CA LEU A 9 -8.65 -61.74 -2.30
C LEU A 9 -9.39 -60.66 -3.12
N GLY A 10 -8.82 -60.23 -4.25
CA GLY A 10 -9.46 -59.35 -5.24
C GLY A 10 -8.53 -58.86 -6.34
N LEU A 11 -7.85 -59.79 -7.03
CA LEU A 11 -6.98 -59.57 -8.18
C LEU A 11 -7.81 -59.46 -9.48
N VAL A 12 -7.58 -58.45 -10.31
CA VAL A 12 -7.76 -58.53 -11.77
C VAL A 12 -6.53 -57.93 -12.44
N LEU A 13 -6.04 -58.66 -13.43
CA LEU A 13 -4.74 -58.59 -14.07
C LEU A 13 -4.96 -58.54 -15.59
N LEU A 14 -4.26 -57.64 -16.28
CA LEU A 14 -3.97 -57.65 -17.73
C LEU A 14 -2.85 -56.61 -17.94
N LEU A 15 -1.55 -57.01 -17.91
CA LEU A 15 -0.72 -57.48 -19.05
C LEU A 15 -0.80 -56.51 -20.25
N GLY A 16 0.25 -55.94 -20.81
CA GLY A 16 1.71 -55.90 -20.63
C GLY A 16 2.19 -54.67 -21.44
N VAL A 17 3.33 -54.05 -21.18
CA VAL A 17 4.60 -54.37 -21.86
C VAL A 17 5.78 -54.05 -20.93
N SER A 18 6.57 -55.10 -20.68
CA SER A 18 7.99 -55.18 -20.28
C SER A 18 8.61 -54.14 -19.35
N SER A 19 8.87 -54.61 -18.13
CA SER A 19 9.81 -54.09 -17.14
C SER A 19 11.27 -54.18 -17.61
N ILE A 20 12.08 -53.19 -17.24
CA ILE A 20 13.44 -53.46 -16.73
C ILE A 20 13.45 -52.99 -15.27
N VAL A 21 13.48 -53.96 -14.35
CA VAL A 21 13.94 -53.76 -12.98
C VAL A 21 15.41 -54.15 -12.97
N ALA A 22 16.28 -53.24 -12.57
CA ALA A 22 17.60 -53.56 -12.02
C ALA A 22 17.76 -52.75 -10.74
N ALA A 23 17.89 -53.46 -9.62
CA ALA A 23 18.33 -52.92 -8.35
C ALA A 23 19.86 -53.07 -8.25
N GLY A 24 20.54 -51.99 -7.84
CA GLY A 24 21.93 -52.02 -7.37
C GLY A 24 23.01 -51.93 -8.43
N SER A 25 23.94 -50.98 -8.20
CA SER A 25 25.16 -50.63 -8.96
C SER A 25 24.98 -49.79 -10.23
N GLY A 26 25.58 -48.59 -10.21
CA GLY A 26 25.81 -47.69 -11.36
C GLY A 26 24.58 -47.35 -12.20
N VAL A 27 23.98 -46.17 -12.00
CA VAL A 27 23.03 -45.63 -12.99
C VAL A 27 23.83 -45.28 -14.24
N GLU A 28 23.88 -46.21 -15.19
CA GLU A 28 24.32 -45.94 -16.55
C GLU A 28 23.27 -45.01 -17.16
N ALA A 29 23.67 -43.77 -17.43
CA ALA A 29 22.78 -42.73 -17.91
C ALA A 29 22.29 -43.09 -19.32
N ALA A 30 20.97 -43.17 -19.48
CA ALA A 30 20.37 -43.47 -20.77
C ALA A 30 20.74 -42.38 -21.80
N THR A 31 21.29 -42.78 -22.95
CA THR A 31 21.64 -41.86 -24.03
C THR A 31 20.38 -41.38 -24.75
N VAL A 32 20.10 -40.08 -24.66
CA VAL A 32 18.90 -39.48 -25.26
C VAL A 32 19.21 -38.94 -26.65
N LYS A 33 18.45 -39.36 -27.66
CA LYS A 33 18.63 -38.87 -29.05
C LYS A 33 17.84 -37.58 -29.33
N SER A 34 16.64 -37.47 -28.75
CA SER A 34 15.76 -36.31 -28.89
C SER A 34 15.03 -36.07 -27.58
N LEU A 35 14.75 -34.80 -27.27
CA LEU A 35 14.05 -34.41 -26.05
C LEU A 35 13.15 -33.22 -26.35
N THR A 36 11.88 -33.31 -25.95
CA THR A 36 10.94 -32.18 -25.97
C THR A 36 10.94 -31.43 -24.64
N MET A 37 10.51 -30.16 -24.63
CA MET A 37 10.43 -29.38 -23.39
C MET A 37 9.50 -30.02 -22.36
N ARG A 38 8.38 -30.62 -22.80
CA ARG A 38 7.43 -31.29 -21.92
C ARG A 38 8.06 -32.52 -21.24
N GLU A 39 8.73 -33.36 -22.01
CA GLU A 39 9.44 -34.53 -21.46
C GLU A 39 10.55 -34.12 -20.50
N ALA A 40 11.27 -33.03 -20.81
CA ALA A 40 12.27 -32.46 -19.92
C ALA A 40 11.64 -32.02 -18.59
N VAL A 41 10.54 -31.27 -18.62
CA VAL A 41 9.82 -30.84 -17.40
C VAL A 41 9.32 -32.04 -16.61
N ASP A 42 8.66 -33.00 -17.25
CA ASP A 42 8.11 -34.19 -16.58
C ASP A 42 9.23 -35.00 -15.90
N GLN A 43 10.37 -35.18 -16.57
CA GLN A 43 11.53 -35.85 -16.00
C GLN A 43 12.16 -35.05 -14.86
N GLY A 44 12.39 -33.74 -15.04
CA GLY A 44 12.97 -32.86 -14.03
C GLY A 44 12.14 -32.81 -12.74
N LEU A 45 10.81 -32.75 -12.85
CA LEU A 45 9.91 -32.82 -11.70
C LEU A 45 9.94 -34.19 -11.00
N LYS A 46 10.13 -35.28 -11.76
CA LYS A 46 10.20 -36.64 -11.21
C LYS A 46 11.45 -36.85 -10.36
N ILE A 47 12.58 -36.28 -10.78
CA ILE A 47 13.89 -36.53 -10.14
C ILE A 47 14.37 -35.40 -9.23
N SER A 48 13.68 -34.25 -9.20
CA SER A 48 14.08 -33.08 -8.42
C SER A 48 14.34 -33.43 -6.94
N PRO A 49 15.57 -33.21 -6.42
CA PRO A 49 15.88 -33.39 -5.01
C PRO A 49 15.01 -32.49 -4.12
N GLN A 50 14.78 -31.25 -4.53
CA GLN A 50 13.97 -30.28 -3.79
C GLN A 50 12.54 -30.78 -3.57
N LEU A 51 11.93 -31.40 -4.59
CA LEU A 51 10.59 -31.97 -4.48
C LEU A 51 10.54 -33.21 -3.60
N ARG A 52 11.58 -34.05 -3.66
CA ARG A 52 11.71 -35.21 -2.77
C ARG A 52 11.86 -34.77 -1.32
N ASP A 53 12.67 -33.75 -1.07
CA ASP A 53 12.94 -33.24 0.27
C ASP A 53 11.69 -32.54 0.84
N ALA A 54 10.97 -31.75 0.03
CA ALA A 54 9.69 -31.15 0.43
C ALA A 54 8.61 -32.21 0.74
N LYS A 55 8.51 -33.30 -0.05
CA LYS A 55 7.62 -34.43 0.27
C LYS A 55 7.99 -35.12 1.58
N THR A 56 9.29 -35.24 1.86
CA THR A 56 9.79 -35.81 3.12
C THR A 56 9.46 -34.91 4.29
N ASP A 57 9.59 -33.60 4.15
CA ASP A 57 9.23 -32.63 5.17
C ASP A 57 7.73 -32.68 5.49
N ILE A 58 6.84 -32.81 4.48
CA ILE A 58 5.40 -33.01 4.71
C ILE A 58 5.13 -34.25 5.57
N LEU A 59 5.81 -35.38 5.30
CA LEU A 59 5.68 -36.59 6.11
C LEU A 59 6.13 -36.35 7.55
N LYS A 60 7.24 -35.63 7.74
CA LYS A 60 7.76 -35.24 9.06
C LYS A 60 6.75 -34.35 9.80
N LYS A 61 6.23 -33.30 9.16
CA LYS A 61 5.22 -32.40 9.74
C LYS A 61 3.91 -33.09 10.07
N LYS A 62 3.52 -34.12 9.30
CA LYS A 62 2.36 -34.95 9.61
C LYS A 62 2.56 -35.77 10.89
N ILE A 63 3.76 -36.33 11.08
CA ILE A 63 4.13 -37.05 12.31
C ILE A 63 4.19 -36.08 13.50
N GLU A 64 4.78 -34.89 13.33
CA GLU A 64 4.83 -33.85 14.38
C GLU A 64 3.41 -33.41 14.81
N LEU A 65 2.47 -33.29 13.86
CA LEU A 65 1.06 -33.01 14.17
C LEU A 65 0.40 -34.12 14.99
N GLU A 66 0.63 -35.38 14.63
CA GLU A 66 0.12 -36.54 15.37
C GLU A 66 0.72 -36.57 16.79
N GLN A 67 2.03 -36.34 16.93
CA GLN A 67 2.70 -36.22 18.22
C GLN A 67 2.15 -35.08 19.07
N ALA A 68 1.89 -33.91 18.48
CA ALA A 68 1.26 -32.78 19.16
C ALA A 68 -0.14 -33.15 19.69
N GLN A 69 -0.96 -33.84 18.89
CA GLN A 69 -2.28 -34.31 19.32
C GLN A 69 -2.20 -35.32 20.48
N HIS A 70 -1.25 -36.26 20.44
CA HIS A 70 -1.02 -37.19 21.54
C HIS A 70 -0.49 -36.49 22.79
N ALA A 71 0.41 -35.51 22.64
CA ALA A 71 0.94 -34.74 23.76
C ALA A 71 -0.17 -33.97 24.47
N VAL A 72 -1.05 -33.29 23.74
CA VAL A 72 -2.21 -32.57 24.31
C VAL A 72 -3.15 -33.54 25.04
N LYS A 73 -3.54 -34.66 24.41
CA LYS A 73 -4.39 -35.68 25.06
C LYS A 73 -3.78 -36.25 26.34
N ASN A 74 -2.48 -36.53 26.33
CA ASN A 74 -1.77 -37.05 27.50
C ASN A 74 -1.71 -36.01 28.62
N GLU A 75 -1.52 -34.73 28.28
CA GLU A 75 -1.51 -33.64 29.25
C GLU A 75 -2.91 -33.37 29.83
N GLU A 76 -3.96 -33.43 29.02
CA GLU A 76 -5.37 -33.35 29.47
C GLU A 76 -5.73 -34.51 30.40
N ALA A 77 -5.34 -35.74 30.06
CA ALA A 77 -5.55 -36.91 30.91
C ALA A 77 -4.85 -36.76 32.28
N LYS A 78 -3.62 -36.22 32.30
CA LYS A 78 -2.91 -35.89 33.54
C LYS A 78 -3.61 -34.80 34.34
N ALA A 79 -4.17 -33.79 33.68
CA ALA A 79 -4.91 -32.70 34.31
C ALA A 79 -6.26 -33.15 34.91
N SER A 80 -6.86 -34.22 34.39
CA SER A 80 -8.15 -34.78 34.87
C SER A 80 -8.06 -35.69 36.11
N GLY A 81 -6.85 -35.98 36.61
CA GLY A 81 -6.65 -36.87 37.77
C GLY A 81 -7.03 -36.22 39.10
N LEU A 82 -7.51 -37.03 40.07
CA LEU A 82 -7.96 -36.58 41.41
C LEU A 82 -6.91 -35.78 42.22
N PHE A 83 -5.63 -35.88 41.88
CA PHE A 83 -4.51 -35.20 42.55
C PHE A 83 -3.71 -34.30 41.60
N ALA A 84 -4.29 -33.92 40.46
CA ALA A 84 -3.62 -33.08 39.47
C ALA A 84 -3.42 -31.65 40.00
N LYS A 85 -2.21 -31.12 39.85
CA LYS A 85 -1.92 -29.71 40.15
C LYS A 85 -2.50 -28.80 39.03
N PRO A 86 -3.06 -27.63 39.34
CA PRO A 86 -3.50 -26.64 38.34
C PRO A 86 -2.31 -26.18 37.48
N ARG A 87 -2.57 -25.84 36.22
CA ARG A 87 -1.55 -25.33 35.28
C ARG A 87 -1.56 -23.81 35.28
N ASN A 88 -0.40 -23.19 35.05
CA ASN A 88 -0.33 -21.74 34.83
C ASN A 88 -0.69 -21.38 33.38
N LEU A 89 -0.98 -20.10 33.13
CA LEU A 89 -1.43 -19.61 31.83
C LEU A 89 -0.46 -20.00 30.69
N GLY A 90 0.84 -19.79 30.88
CA GLY A 90 1.83 -20.12 29.86
C GLY A 90 1.82 -21.60 29.47
N GLN A 91 1.65 -22.50 30.45
CA GLN A 91 1.51 -23.94 30.19
C GLN A 91 0.19 -24.29 29.51
N GLU A 92 -0.93 -23.68 29.92
CA GLU A 92 -2.24 -23.92 29.28
C GLU A 92 -2.27 -23.40 27.85
N LEU A 93 -1.75 -22.20 27.61
CA LEU A 93 -1.65 -21.58 26.29
C LEU A 93 -0.74 -22.41 25.38
N SER A 94 0.46 -22.78 25.84
CA SER A 94 1.37 -23.65 25.08
C SER A 94 0.72 -25.00 24.74
N THR A 95 -0.02 -25.59 25.69
CA THR A 95 -0.73 -26.86 25.43
C THR A 95 -1.79 -26.69 24.35
N ARG A 96 -2.63 -25.65 24.44
CA ARG A 96 -3.72 -25.40 23.49
C ARG A 96 -3.20 -25.00 22.10
N LEU A 97 -2.07 -24.31 21.99
CA LEU A 97 -1.48 -23.88 20.73
C LEU A 97 -0.63 -24.93 20.02
N LYS A 98 -0.15 -25.98 20.71
CA LYS A 98 0.65 -27.07 20.10
C LYS A 98 0.04 -27.66 18.83
N VAL A 99 -1.28 -27.93 18.82
CA VAL A 99 -1.96 -28.53 17.65
C VAL A 99 -2.17 -27.52 16.53
N PRO A 100 -2.69 -26.29 16.78
CA PRO A 100 -2.73 -25.22 15.78
C PRO A 100 -1.37 -24.93 15.13
N GLU A 101 -0.28 -24.83 15.91
CA GLU A 101 1.07 -24.60 15.40
C GLU A 101 1.55 -25.72 14.48
N ALA A 102 1.38 -26.99 14.90
CA ALA A 102 1.76 -28.12 14.08
C ALA A 102 0.91 -28.23 12.79
N ARG A 103 -0.38 -27.84 12.84
CA ARG A 103 -1.24 -27.75 11.64
C ARG A 103 -0.76 -26.68 10.67
N LYS A 104 -0.42 -25.49 11.18
CA LYS A 104 0.17 -24.40 10.38
C LYS A 104 1.44 -24.88 9.68
N GLN A 105 2.36 -25.53 10.41
CA GLN A 105 3.61 -26.03 9.82
C GLN A 105 3.37 -27.07 8.72
N LEU A 106 2.41 -27.99 8.91
CA LEU A 106 2.04 -28.95 7.87
C LEU A 106 1.46 -28.26 6.63
N TYR A 107 0.59 -27.27 6.80
CA TYR A 107 0.02 -26.50 5.70
C TYR A 107 1.11 -25.76 4.91
N ILE A 108 2.02 -25.06 5.60
CA ILE A 108 3.15 -24.37 4.98
C ILE A 108 4.04 -25.35 4.21
N ALA A 109 4.31 -26.54 4.75
CA ALA A 109 5.09 -27.57 4.05
C ALA A 109 4.40 -28.06 2.76
N GLN A 110 3.08 -28.23 2.79
CA GLN A 110 2.28 -28.60 1.61
C GLN A 110 2.34 -27.54 0.50
N GLU A 111 2.20 -26.27 0.86
CA GLU A 111 2.27 -25.16 -0.09
C GLU A 111 3.70 -24.90 -0.57
N THR A 112 4.71 -25.15 0.27
CA THR A 112 6.13 -25.11 -0.12
C THR A 112 6.42 -26.14 -1.19
N LEU A 113 5.86 -27.36 -1.11
CA LEU A 113 5.98 -28.36 -2.18
C LEU A 113 5.38 -27.83 -3.50
N ARG A 114 4.19 -27.23 -3.43
CA ARG A 114 3.50 -26.67 -4.60
C ARG A 114 4.31 -25.56 -5.27
N GLN A 115 4.83 -24.61 -4.51
CA GLN A 115 5.70 -23.55 -5.03
C GLN A 115 6.99 -24.14 -5.61
N SER A 116 7.63 -25.07 -4.90
CA SER A 116 8.84 -25.75 -5.37
C SER A 116 8.62 -26.49 -6.69
N MET A 117 7.42 -27.04 -6.93
CA MET A 117 7.06 -27.66 -8.22
C MET A 117 7.03 -26.64 -9.35
N ASN A 118 6.47 -25.46 -9.12
CA ASN A 118 6.42 -24.39 -10.12
C ASN A 118 7.82 -23.83 -10.40
N THR A 119 8.64 -23.63 -9.36
CA THR A 119 10.03 -23.20 -9.51
C THR A 119 10.85 -24.21 -10.30
N ALA A 120 10.80 -25.50 -9.92
CA ALA A 120 11.53 -26.55 -10.64
C ALA A 120 11.09 -26.68 -12.11
N ARG A 121 9.79 -26.50 -12.40
CA ARG A 121 9.28 -26.44 -13.79
C ARG A 121 9.93 -25.28 -14.54
N PHE A 122 9.90 -24.08 -13.99
CA PHE A 122 10.44 -22.88 -14.62
C PHE A 122 11.96 -22.99 -14.86
N ASP A 123 12.71 -23.52 -13.88
CA ASP A 123 14.16 -23.73 -14.00
C ASP A 123 14.50 -24.69 -15.15
N VAL A 124 13.73 -25.78 -15.29
CA VAL A 124 13.90 -26.73 -16.41
C VAL A 124 13.55 -26.09 -17.74
N GLN A 125 12.45 -25.32 -17.82
CA GLN A 125 12.07 -24.58 -19.04
C GLN A 125 13.17 -23.60 -19.46
N LYS A 126 13.70 -22.82 -18.50
CA LYS A 126 14.80 -21.87 -18.73
C LYS A 126 16.06 -22.56 -19.24
N ALA A 127 16.49 -23.63 -18.58
CA ALA A 127 17.67 -24.39 -19.01
C ALA A 127 17.48 -25.04 -20.38
N TYR A 128 16.26 -25.53 -20.67
CA TYR A 128 15.91 -26.10 -21.98
C TYR A 128 15.99 -25.06 -23.09
N LEU A 129 15.42 -23.87 -22.87
CA LEU A 129 15.46 -22.76 -23.80
C LEU A 129 16.90 -22.32 -24.08
N ALA A 130 17.73 -22.15 -23.04
CA ALA A 130 19.14 -21.81 -23.21
C ALA A 130 19.90 -22.86 -24.05
N ALA A 131 19.73 -24.14 -23.74
CA ALA A 131 20.35 -25.23 -24.51
C ALA A 131 19.88 -25.27 -25.97
N TYR A 132 18.60 -24.95 -26.22
CA TYR A 132 18.04 -24.86 -27.56
C TYR A 132 18.65 -23.69 -28.35
N GLN A 133 18.73 -22.49 -27.76
CA GLN A 133 19.31 -21.31 -28.41
C GLN A 133 20.78 -21.52 -28.77
N ASP A 134 21.56 -22.09 -27.86
CA ASP A 134 22.97 -22.35 -28.11
C ASP A 134 23.16 -23.43 -29.19
N ALA A 135 22.29 -24.45 -29.24
CA ALA A 135 22.31 -25.46 -30.30
C ALA A 135 22.03 -24.85 -31.68
N VAL A 136 21.08 -23.91 -31.76
CA VAL A 136 20.78 -23.16 -32.98
C VAL A 136 21.96 -22.26 -33.37
N ALA A 137 22.60 -21.59 -32.40
CA ALA A 137 23.79 -20.77 -32.64
C ALA A 137 24.99 -21.61 -33.14
N GLU A 138 25.22 -22.80 -32.58
CA GLU A 138 26.21 -23.77 -33.05
C GLU A 138 25.91 -24.19 -34.50
N GLU A 139 24.66 -24.49 -34.85
CA GLU A 139 24.29 -24.87 -36.22
C GLU A 139 24.51 -23.73 -37.22
N ASN A 140 24.13 -22.50 -36.84
CA ASN A 140 24.28 -21.32 -37.71
C ASN A 140 25.76 -20.99 -37.96
N THR A 141 26.60 -21.03 -36.92
CA THR A 141 28.06 -20.82 -37.07
C THR A 141 28.72 -21.95 -37.86
N ARG A 142 28.25 -23.20 -37.72
CA ARG A 142 28.70 -24.33 -38.55
C ARG A 142 28.41 -24.10 -40.04
N LYS A 143 27.20 -23.64 -40.39
CA LYS A 143 26.83 -23.34 -41.78
C LYS A 143 27.73 -22.26 -42.37
N LYS A 144 27.94 -21.16 -41.64
CA LYS A 144 28.88 -20.08 -42.04
C LYS A 144 30.31 -20.58 -42.24
N MET A 145 30.78 -21.49 -41.40
CA MET A 145 32.12 -22.08 -41.54
C MET A 145 32.24 -22.92 -42.82
N GLU A 146 31.25 -23.78 -43.14
CA GLU A 146 31.26 -24.57 -44.37
C GLU A 146 31.09 -23.69 -45.64
N GLU A 147 30.32 -22.61 -45.56
CA GLU A 147 30.22 -21.61 -46.64
C GLU A 147 31.57 -20.94 -46.92
N ASN A 148 32.26 -20.45 -45.88
CA ASN A 148 33.59 -19.85 -46.03
C ASN A 148 34.63 -20.85 -46.55
N LYS A 149 34.51 -22.12 -46.16
CA LYS A 149 35.37 -23.20 -46.66
C LYS A 149 35.13 -23.47 -48.14
N SER A 150 33.87 -23.51 -48.58
CA SER A 150 33.50 -23.64 -50.00
C SER A 150 33.97 -22.43 -50.82
N ALA A 151 33.84 -21.22 -50.26
CA ALA A 151 34.33 -19.98 -50.88
C ALA A 151 35.86 -20.02 -51.08
N LEU A 152 36.61 -20.45 -50.06
CA LEU A 152 38.06 -20.63 -50.15
C LEU A 152 38.45 -21.64 -51.24
N GLU A 153 37.79 -22.79 -51.33
CA GLU A 153 38.06 -23.77 -52.39
C GLU A 153 37.76 -23.21 -53.78
N THR A 154 36.73 -22.37 -53.90
CA THR A 154 36.42 -21.65 -55.14
C THR A 154 37.53 -20.67 -55.52
N VAL A 155 38.03 -19.88 -54.56
CA VAL A 155 39.15 -18.94 -54.78
C VAL A 155 40.43 -19.69 -55.16
N LYS A 156 40.76 -20.79 -54.47
CA LYS A 156 41.90 -21.67 -54.82
C LYS A 156 41.77 -22.22 -56.25
N LYS A 157 40.56 -22.58 -56.68
CA LYS A 157 40.30 -23.03 -58.06
C LYS A 157 40.49 -21.90 -59.05
N LYS A 158 39.95 -20.70 -58.80
CA LYS A 158 40.15 -19.51 -59.67
C LYS A 158 41.63 -19.15 -59.82
N ARG A 159 42.39 -19.22 -58.72
CA ARG A 159 43.85 -18.98 -58.71
C ARG A 159 44.59 -19.95 -59.62
N LYS A 160 44.20 -21.23 -59.65
CA LYS A 160 44.78 -22.24 -60.58
C LYS A 160 44.60 -21.89 -62.06
N PHE A 161 43.59 -21.08 -62.40
CA PHE A 161 43.30 -20.61 -63.76
C PHE A 161 43.77 -19.17 -64.02
N GLY A 162 44.51 -18.55 -63.09
CA GLY A 162 44.97 -17.15 -63.22
C GLY A 162 43.86 -16.10 -63.05
N LEU A 163 42.70 -16.49 -62.49
CA LEU A 163 41.51 -15.63 -62.35
C LEU A 163 41.36 -15.01 -60.94
N ALA A 164 42.33 -15.22 -60.04
CA ALA A 164 42.38 -14.66 -58.70
C ALA A 164 43.83 -14.52 -58.24
N ASP A 165 44.14 -13.51 -57.42
CA ASP A 165 45.48 -13.25 -56.91
C ASP A 165 45.74 -13.83 -55.50
N SER A 166 46.94 -13.64 -54.97
CA SER A 166 47.31 -14.14 -53.63
C SER A 166 46.57 -13.44 -52.49
N THR A 167 46.15 -12.18 -52.69
CA THR A 167 45.49 -11.36 -51.67
C THR A 167 44.03 -11.78 -51.47
N GLU A 168 43.34 -12.16 -52.55
CA GLU A 168 41.99 -12.71 -52.47
C GLU A 168 41.95 -14.03 -51.71
N GLN A 169 42.96 -14.88 -51.90
CA GLN A 169 43.06 -16.12 -51.13
C GLN A 169 43.34 -15.85 -49.65
N GLU A 170 44.26 -14.94 -49.33
CA GLU A 170 44.57 -14.58 -47.93
C GLU A 170 43.35 -14.04 -47.18
N LYS A 171 42.50 -13.25 -47.85
CA LYS A 171 41.21 -12.80 -47.29
C LYS A 171 40.26 -13.96 -47.02
N ALA A 172 40.14 -14.90 -47.95
CA ALA A 172 39.29 -16.09 -47.78
C ALA A 172 39.80 -17.02 -46.67
N ASP A 173 41.12 -17.17 -46.54
CA ASP A 173 41.77 -17.94 -45.47
C ASP A 173 41.47 -17.29 -44.09
N LYS A 174 41.65 -15.97 -43.95
CA LYS A 174 41.31 -15.23 -42.72
C LYS A 174 39.82 -15.32 -42.36
N ALA A 175 38.93 -15.26 -43.35
CA ALA A 175 37.49 -15.39 -43.12
C ALA A 175 37.11 -16.79 -42.62
N LEU A 176 37.72 -17.85 -43.18
CA LEU A 176 37.53 -19.22 -42.69
C LEU A 176 38.09 -19.41 -41.28
N GLU A 177 39.27 -18.85 -40.98
CA GLU A 177 39.86 -18.93 -39.64
C GLU A 177 38.96 -18.27 -38.58
N LYS A 178 38.42 -17.08 -38.89
CA LYS A 178 37.44 -16.40 -38.04
C LYS A 178 36.19 -17.27 -37.82
N ALA A 179 35.60 -17.80 -38.90
CA ALA A 179 34.40 -18.64 -38.82
C ALA A 179 34.64 -19.95 -38.04
N LEU A 180 35.85 -20.53 -38.12
CA LEU A 180 36.25 -21.70 -37.34
C LEU A 180 36.35 -21.38 -35.85
N SER A 181 36.90 -20.22 -35.49
CA SER A 181 36.98 -19.76 -34.10
C SER A 181 35.58 -19.56 -33.50
N GLU A 182 34.71 -18.84 -34.21
CA GLU A 182 33.32 -18.60 -33.80
C GLU A 182 32.53 -19.91 -33.64
N TYR A 183 32.69 -20.87 -34.56
CA TYR A 183 32.06 -22.18 -34.45
C TYR A 183 32.56 -22.97 -33.24
N LYS A 184 33.87 -22.98 -32.96
CA LYS A 184 34.42 -23.66 -31.77
C LYS A 184 33.86 -23.06 -30.47
N GLN A 185 33.74 -21.74 -30.40
CA GLN A 185 33.16 -21.07 -29.24
C GLN A 185 31.68 -21.46 -29.06
N ALA A 186 30.88 -21.37 -30.13
CA ALA A 186 29.46 -21.75 -30.09
C ALA A 186 29.28 -23.24 -29.73
N GLN A 187 30.15 -24.13 -30.22
CA GLN A 187 30.15 -25.55 -29.87
C GLN A 187 30.39 -25.80 -28.38
N LEU A 188 31.33 -25.06 -27.76
CA LEU A 188 31.62 -25.17 -26.33
C LEU A 188 30.44 -24.65 -25.49
N THR A 189 29.85 -23.51 -25.87
CA THR A 189 28.66 -22.96 -25.20
C THR A 189 27.48 -23.93 -25.29
N ALA A 190 27.19 -24.47 -26.47
CA ALA A 190 26.13 -25.46 -26.67
C ALA A 190 26.35 -26.76 -25.90
N LYS A 191 27.61 -27.23 -25.78
CA LYS A 191 27.94 -28.36 -24.91
C LYS A 191 27.68 -28.01 -23.45
N SER A 192 28.09 -26.83 -23.00
CA SER A 192 27.93 -26.36 -21.61
C SER A 192 26.46 -26.27 -21.20
N SER A 193 25.61 -25.58 -21.96
CA SER A 193 24.18 -25.44 -21.65
C SER A 193 23.43 -26.76 -21.72
N ARG A 194 23.79 -27.65 -22.66
CA ARG A 194 23.26 -29.01 -22.69
C ARG A 194 23.65 -29.82 -21.45
N LEU A 195 24.89 -29.77 -20.99
CA LEU A 195 25.30 -30.44 -19.75
C LEU A 195 24.58 -29.85 -18.51
N ALA A 196 24.35 -28.54 -18.48
CA ALA A 196 23.58 -27.89 -17.42
C ALA A 196 22.12 -28.41 -17.38
N LEU A 197 21.47 -28.55 -18.54
CA LEU A 197 20.16 -29.20 -18.64
C LEU A 197 20.24 -30.68 -18.22
N GLY A 198 21.28 -31.40 -18.62
CA GLY A 198 21.46 -32.83 -18.31
C GLY A 198 21.56 -33.09 -16.81
N LYS A 199 22.24 -32.19 -16.09
CA LYS A 199 22.31 -32.19 -14.63
C LYS A 199 20.94 -32.05 -13.97
N LEU A 200 20.07 -31.15 -14.48
CA LEU A 200 18.71 -30.97 -13.96
C LEU A 200 17.79 -32.17 -14.23
N LEU A 201 18.09 -32.97 -15.25
CA LEU A 201 17.30 -34.13 -15.68
C LEU A 201 17.89 -35.48 -15.24
N SER A 202 19.10 -35.48 -14.67
CA SER A 202 19.93 -36.67 -14.44
C SER A 202 20.06 -37.53 -15.71
N LEU A 203 20.28 -36.89 -16.85
CA LEU A 203 20.51 -37.52 -18.14
C LEU A 203 21.93 -37.21 -18.61
N ASP A 204 22.59 -38.21 -19.20
CA ASP A 204 23.85 -37.96 -19.90
C ASP A 204 23.54 -37.31 -21.24
N MET A 205 23.96 -36.06 -21.35
CA MET A 205 23.86 -35.26 -22.55
C MET A 205 25.24 -34.77 -23.00
N GLU A 206 26.27 -35.58 -22.83
CA GLU A 206 27.57 -35.30 -23.42
C GLU A 206 27.50 -35.33 -24.96
N ASN A 207 26.73 -36.26 -25.52
CA ASN A 207 26.44 -36.34 -26.95
C ASN A 207 25.40 -35.31 -27.39
N LYS A 208 25.40 -34.95 -28.68
CA LYS A 208 24.38 -34.04 -29.24
C LYS A 208 22.99 -34.64 -29.14
N VAL A 209 22.07 -33.87 -28.55
CA VAL A 209 20.65 -34.23 -28.40
C VAL A 209 19.82 -33.29 -29.27
N GLN A 210 18.85 -33.83 -29.99
CA GLN A 210 17.94 -33.02 -30.80
C GLN A 210 16.85 -32.41 -29.91
N LEU A 211 16.89 -31.09 -29.76
CA LEU A 211 15.90 -30.31 -29.02
C LEU A 211 14.88 -29.71 -29.99
N SER A 212 13.63 -29.62 -29.55
CA SER A 212 12.53 -29.01 -30.32
C SER A 212 11.83 -27.92 -29.52
N PHE A 213 11.46 -26.83 -30.19
CA PHE A 213 10.70 -25.75 -29.58
C PHE A 213 9.49 -25.45 -30.45
N GLU A 214 8.29 -25.74 -29.92
CA GLU A 214 7.03 -25.40 -30.57
C GLU A 214 6.55 -24.05 -30.01
N PRO A 215 6.12 -23.09 -30.87
CA PRO A 215 5.48 -21.87 -30.41
C PRO A 215 4.19 -22.17 -29.67
N ASP A 216 4.01 -21.47 -28.57
CA ASP A 216 2.77 -21.38 -27.83
C ASP A 216 2.57 -19.95 -27.31
N TYR A 217 1.33 -19.62 -26.95
CA TYR A 217 0.94 -18.30 -26.49
C TYR A 217 -0.17 -18.36 -25.45
N ALA A 218 -0.26 -17.36 -24.59
CA ALA A 218 -1.33 -17.23 -23.61
C ALA A 218 -2.30 -16.12 -24.03
N ASP A 219 -3.53 -16.18 -23.52
CA ASP A 219 -4.47 -15.07 -23.68
C ASP A 219 -4.19 -14.03 -22.58
N LEU A 220 -3.25 -13.13 -22.86
CA LEU A 220 -2.96 -12.02 -21.98
C LEU A 220 -3.96 -10.91 -22.29
N ASN A 221 -5.02 -10.76 -21.50
CA ASN A 221 -5.91 -9.62 -21.61
C ASN A 221 -6.19 -9.05 -20.22
N GLN A 222 -6.51 -7.76 -20.13
CA GLN A 222 -6.75 -7.11 -18.83
C GLN A 222 -7.90 -7.78 -18.05
N LYS A 223 -8.83 -8.47 -18.73
CA LYS A 223 -9.92 -9.22 -18.07
C LYS A 223 -9.43 -10.45 -17.32
N GLN A 224 -8.30 -11.05 -17.70
CA GLN A 224 -7.70 -12.18 -16.97
C GLN A 224 -6.95 -11.74 -15.71
N LEU A 225 -6.46 -10.49 -15.66
CA LEU A 225 -5.61 -10.00 -14.55
C LEU A 225 -6.26 -10.17 -13.16
N PRO A 226 -7.56 -9.88 -12.94
CA PRO A 226 -8.20 -10.15 -11.65
C PRO A 226 -8.19 -11.65 -11.27
N ALA A 227 -8.34 -12.56 -12.23
CA ALA A 227 -8.31 -13.99 -11.98
C ALA A 227 -6.90 -14.48 -11.63
N TYR A 228 -5.88 -13.93 -12.29
CA TYR A 228 -4.46 -14.14 -11.96
C TYR A 228 -4.13 -13.66 -10.55
N ILE A 229 -4.53 -12.44 -10.18
CA ILE A 229 -4.35 -11.90 -8.82
C ILE A 229 -5.06 -12.77 -7.79
N ALA A 230 -6.30 -13.17 -8.03
CA ALA A 230 -7.07 -14.00 -7.10
C ALA A 230 -6.44 -15.39 -6.89
N THR A 231 -5.79 -15.95 -7.92
CA THR A 231 -5.08 -17.22 -7.81
C THR A 231 -3.75 -17.04 -7.08
N ALA A 232 -3.00 -15.98 -7.36
CA ALA A 232 -1.76 -15.64 -6.66
C ALA A 232 -1.99 -15.45 -5.15
N GLN A 233 -3.01 -14.68 -4.77
CA GLN A 233 -3.34 -14.44 -3.36
C GLN A 233 -3.67 -15.72 -2.56
N LYS A 234 -4.08 -16.79 -3.23
CA LYS A 234 -4.40 -18.09 -2.60
C LYS A 234 -3.23 -19.07 -2.60
N SER A 235 -2.11 -18.69 -3.19
CA SER A 235 -1.10 -19.66 -3.61
C SER A 235 0.34 -19.17 -3.39
N THR A 236 0.56 -17.86 -3.23
CA THR A 236 1.86 -17.29 -2.89
C THR A 236 2.24 -17.58 -1.44
N LEU A 237 3.39 -18.23 -1.24
CA LEU A 237 3.81 -18.76 0.05
C LEU A 237 4.02 -17.70 1.13
N SER A 238 4.57 -16.51 0.81
CA SER A 238 4.76 -15.43 1.79
C SER A 238 3.43 -14.98 2.38
N LEU A 239 2.47 -14.60 1.53
CA LEU A 239 1.13 -14.22 1.96
C LEU A 239 0.41 -15.35 2.72
N LEU A 240 0.57 -16.61 2.29
CA LEU A 240 -0.04 -17.74 3.00
C LEU A 240 0.59 -17.96 4.39
N LYS A 241 1.90 -17.74 4.55
CA LYS A 241 2.57 -17.77 5.86
C LYS A 241 1.98 -16.68 6.77
N ASP A 242 1.90 -15.44 6.28
CA ASP A 242 1.39 -14.31 7.05
C ASP A 242 -0.11 -14.47 7.38
N THR A 243 -0.89 -15.04 6.46
CA THR A 243 -2.31 -15.37 6.70
C THR A 243 -2.46 -16.41 7.81
N GLU A 244 -1.60 -17.44 7.82
CA GLU A 244 -1.59 -18.46 8.88
C GLU A 244 -0.99 -17.94 10.19
N ASP A 245 -0.04 -17.00 10.14
CA ASP A 245 0.47 -16.27 11.31
C ASP A 245 -0.63 -15.43 11.95
N ARG A 246 -1.39 -14.67 11.16
CA ARG A 246 -2.58 -13.95 11.64
C ARG A 246 -3.61 -14.91 12.23
N ARG A 247 -3.89 -16.05 11.57
CA ARG A 247 -4.81 -17.06 12.10
C ARG A 247 -4.34 -17.67 13.42
N LEU A 248 -3.03 -17.87 13.57
CA LEU A 248 -2.44 -18.36 14.82
C LEU A 248 -2.49 -17.29 15.91
N ALA A 249 -2.26 -16.02 15.58
CA ALA A 249 -2.38 -14.89 16.50
C ALA A 249 -3.84 -14.70 16.95
N ASP A 250 -4.82 -14.83 16.06
CA ASP A 250 -6.25 -14.86 16.40
C ASP A 250 -6.55 -16.00 17.40
N GLU A 251 -6.05 -17.21 17.13
CA GLU A 251 -6.25 -18.37 18.00
C GLU A 251 -5.60 -18.16 19.37
N LYS A 252 -4.39 -17.57 19.41
CA LYS A 252 -3.67 -17.22 20.64
C LYS A 252 -4.43 -16.16 21.44
N LEU A 253 -4.94 -15.12 20.79
CA LEU A 253 -5.76 -14.10 21.45
C LEU A 253 -7.07 -14.69 21.99
N ASN A 254 -7.80 -15.45 21.17
CA ASN A 254 -9.06 -16.09 21.59
C ASN A 254 -8.83 -17.06 22.74
N THR A 255 -7.80 -17.91 22.66
CA THR A 255 -7.42 -18.82 23.74
C THR A 255 -7.07 -18.05 25.00
N THR A 256 -6.29 -16.97 24.88
CA THR A 256 -5.92 -16.13 26.02
C THR A 256 -7.17 -15.49 26.64
N ARG A 257 -8.10 -14.96 25.84
CA ARG A 257 -9.38 -14.39 26.30
C ARG A 257 -10.26 -15.41 27.01
N ASP A 258 -10.34 -16.64 26.51
CA ASP A 258 -11.10 -17.72 27.15
C ASP A 258 -10.51 -18.07 28.53
N LEU A 259 -9.18 -18.15 28.61
CA LEU A 259 -8.48 -18.40 29.87
C LEU A 259 -8.69 -17.24 30.86
N TYR A 260 -8.64 -16.00 30.39
CA TYR A 260 -8.95 -14.81 31.18
C TYR A 260 -10.40 -14.80 31.68
N SER A 261 -11.36 -15.06 30.79
CA SER A 261 -12.79 -15.10 31.12
C SER A 261 -13.12 -16.23 32.09
N SER A 262 -12.48 -17.38 31.94
CA SER A 262 -12.61 -18.51 32.86
C SER A 262 -12.06 -18.20 34.26
N LYS A 263 -11.10 -17.29 34.38
CA LYS A 263 -10.42 -16.97 35.65
C LYS A 263 -11.00 -15.75 36.36
N PHE A 264 -11.36 -14.70 35.62
CA PHE A 264 -11.87 -13.44 36.18
C PHE A 264 -13.38 -13.25 36.04
N GLY A 265 -14.05 -14.12 35.29
CA GLY A 265 -15.49 -14.03 35.01
C GLY A 265 -15.82 -13.07 33.87
N SER A 266 -16.89 -13.39 33.13
CA SER A 266 -17.32 -12.64 31.94
C SER A 266 -17.76 -11.20 32.23
N ALA A 267 -18.21 -10.89 33.46
CA ALA A 267 -18.62 -9.54 33.83
C ALA A 267 -17.46 -8.54 33.85
N ARG A 268 -16.27 -8.97 34.34
CA ARG A 268 -15.06 -8.13 34.40
C ARG A 268 -14.43 -7.97 33.02
N MET A 269 -14.50 -9.02 32.19
CA MET A 269 -13.98 -8.99 30.82
C MET A 269 -14.89 -8.25 29.83
N LYS A 270 -16.11 -7.87 30.21
CA LYS A 270 -17.13 -7.30 29.32
C LYS A 270 -16.68 -6.05 28.56
N VAL A 271 -15.92 -5.17 29.21
CA VAL A 271 -15.39 -3.93 28.59
C VAL A 271 -14.31 -4.29 27.56
N MET A 272 -13.36 -5.15 27.94
CA MET A 272 -12.30 -5.65 27.05
C MET A 272 -12.88 -6.43 25.85
N ASP A 273 -13.91 -7.26 26.08
CA ASP A 273 -14.65 -7.99 25.05
C ASP A 273 -15.36 -7.11 24.04
N GLY A 274 -15.72 -5.88 24.42
CA GLY A 274 -16.23 -4.86 23.52
C GLY A 274 -15.13 -4.29 22.62
N MET A 275 -13.94 -4.08 23.16
CA MET A 275 -12.78 -3.51 22.43
C MET A 275 -12.22 -4.49 21.40
N TYR A 276 -12.19 -5.79 21.69
CA TYR A 276 -11.78 -6.81 20.71
C TYR A 276 -12.71 -6.98 19.51
N LYS A 277 -13.93 -6.44 19.57
CA LYS A 277 -14.89 -6.47 18.44
C LYS A 277 -14.77 -5.25 17.55
N ALA A 278 -13.99 -4.25 17.96
CA ALA A 278 -13.69 -3.11 17.12
C ALA A 278 -12.81 -3.55 15.95
N LYS A 279 -12.99 -2.89 14.80
CA LYS A 279 -12.25 -3.20 13.58
C LYS A 279 -10.77 -2.81 13.69
N ASP A 280 -10.51 -1.76 14.44
CA ASP A 280 -9.19 -1.26 14.80
C ASP A 280 -9.17 -1.14 16.33
N VAL A 281 -8.26 -1.86 16.98
CA VAL A 281 -8.12 -1.83 18.45
C VAL A 281 -7.21 -0.66 18.79
N ASP A 282 -7.78 0.39 19.37
CA ASP A 282 -7.03 1.49 19.97
C ASP A 282 -6.23 0.94 21.16
N MET A 283 -4.91 0.81 20.98
CA MET A 283 -4.03 0.21 21.98
C MET A 283 -3.90 1.06 23.24
N GLU A 284 -4.06 2.38 23.14
CA GLU A 284 -4.00 3.28 24.29
C GLU A 284 -5.25 3.12 25.15
N LEU A 285 -6.43 3.16 24.51
CA LEU A 285 -7.71 2.92 25.18
C LEU A 285 -7.81 1.49 25.73
N PHE A 286 -7.27 0.53 24.99
CA PHE A 286 -7.17 -0.87 25.40
C PHE A 286 -6.32 -1.03 26.67
N LEU A 287 -5.10 -0.46 26.69
CA LEU A 287 -4.19 -0.55 27.84
C LEU A 287 -4.79 0.16 29.05
N ALA A 288 -5.40 1.34 28.87
CA ALA A 288 -6.08 2.04 29.96
C ALA A 288 -7.21 1.20 30.59
N SER A 289 -8.00 0.52 29.75
CA SER A 289 -9.10 -0.35 30.19
C SER A 289 -8.59 -1.65 30.82
N TYR A 290 -7.48 -2.16 30.30
CA TYR A 290 -6.79 -3.32 30.83
C TYR A 290 -6.21 -3.04 32.23
N GLU A 291 -5.51 -1.92 32.41
CA GLU A 291 -4.98 -1.48 33.70
C GLU A 291 -6.09 -1.23 34.72
N THR A 292 -7.22 -0.66 34.28
CA THR A 292 -8.42 -0.49 35.12
C THR A 292 -8.94 -1.85 35.60
N THR A 293 -8.99 -2.84 34.71
CA THR A 293 -9.42 -4.21 35.03
C THR A 293 -8.45 -4.87 36.02
N LEU A 294 -7.13 -4.74 35.80
CA LEU A 294 -6.11 -5.24 36.72
C LEU A 294 -6.19 -4.58 38.11
N SER A 295 -6.43 -3.27 38.16
CA SER A 295 -6.59 -2.52 39.40
C SER A 295 -7.80 -3.01 40.21
N GLN A 296 -8.93 -3.27 39.55
CA GLN A 296 -10.11 -3.87 40.19
C GLN A 296 -9.84 -5.27 40.74
N VAL A 297 -9.11 -6.10 39.99
CA VAL A 297 -8.71 -7.43 40.44
C VAL A 297 -7.75 -7.36 41.64
N LYS A 298 -6.80 -6.43 41.63
CA LYS A 298 -5.85 -6.22 42.73
C LYS A 298 -6.55 -5.81 44.03
N LYS A 299 -7.58 -4.96 43.93
CA LYS A 299 -8.36 -4.45 45.07
C LYS A 299 -9.11 -5.54 45.84
N ASP A 300 -9.52 -6.62 45.18
CA ASP A 300 -10.21 -7.74 45.86
C ASP A 300 -9.33 -8.47 46.89
N TRP A 301 -8.01 -8.42 46.66
CA TRP A 301 -6.98 -9.01 47.49
C TRP A 301 -6.44 -8.06 48.58
N GLU A 302 -6.94 -6.81 48.62
CA GLU A 302 -6.61 -5.87 49.68
C GLU A 302 -7.45 -6.11 50.94
N GLY A 303 -6.82 -5.94 52.11
CA GLY A 303 -7.44 -6.08 53.43
C GLY A 303 -7.24 -7.45 54.09
N PHE A 304 -8.06 -7.73 55.10
CA PHE A 304 -7.92 -8.89 55.97
C PHE A 304 -9.14 -9.81 55.85
N PHE A 305 -8.91 -11.11 55.74
CA PHE A 305 -9.91 -12.15 55.90
C PHE A 305 -9.98 -12.53 57.39
N MET A 306 -11.19 -12.59 57.97
CA MET A 306 -11.36 -12.97 59.36
C MET A 306 -11.53 -14.48 59.50
N LEU A 307 -10.46 -15.17 59.90
CA LEU A 307 -10.52 -16.61 60.21
C LEU A 307 -11.20 -16.79 61.58
N LEU A 308 -12.20 -17.67 61.66
CA LEU A 308 -13.02 -17.93 62.85
C LEU A 308 -13.71 -16.68 63.44
N GLY A 309 -13.84 -15.60 62.66
CA GLY A 309 -14.55 -14.38 63.06
C GLY A 309 -13.77 -13.39 63.92
N PHE A 310 -12.50 -13.66 64.28
CA PHE A 310 -11.72 -12.76 65.13
C PHE A 310 -10.20 -12.74 64.85
N ILE A 311 -9.68 -13.63 63.99
CA ILE A 311 -8.26 -13.63 63.62
C ILE A 311 -8.11 -12.96 62.24
N PRO A 312 -7.60 -11.72 62.14
CA PRO A 312 -7.37 -11.07 60.87
C PRO A 312 -6.15 -11.68 60.19
N ILE A 313 -6.38 -12.41 59.10
CA ILE A 313 -5.34 -12.91 58.21
C ILE A 313 -5.31 -11.98 57.00
N PRO A 314 -4.19 -11.31 56.70
CA PRO A 314 -4.05 -10.59 55.44
C PRO A 314 -4.54 -11.46 54.29
N LYS A 315 -5.47 -10.97 53.46
CA LYS A 315 -5.92 -11.72 52.27
C LYS A 315 -4.73 -12.07 51.37
N SER A 316 -3.64 -11.31 51.46
CA SER A 316 -2.38 -11.61 50.80
C SER A 316 -1.68 -12.90 51.26
N LEU A 317 -1.92 -13.39 52.48
CA LEU A 317 -1.36 -14.66 52.96
C LEU A 317 -2.16 -15.89 52.51
N LEU A 318 -3.39 -15.68 52.04
CA LEU A 318 -4.19 -16.71 51.38
C LEU A 318 -3.86 -16.82 49.88
N GLN A 319 -2.92 -16.01 49.38
CA GLN A 319 -2.44 -16.05 47.99
C GLN A 319 -1.48 -17.23 47.81
N GLY A 320 -2.01 -18.35 47.32
CA GLY A 320 -1.20 -19.53 47.00
C GLY A 320 -0.40 -19.38 45.70
N GLU A 321 0.64 -20.22 45.56
CA GLU A 321 1.48 -20.35 44.34
C GLU A 321 0.67 -20.69 43.07
N PHE A 322 -0.56 -21.21 43.25
CA PHE A 322 -1.48 -21.62 42.19
C PHE A 322 -2.83 -20.87 42.22
N ASP A 323 -3.01 -19.87 43.09
CA ASP A 323 -4.34 -19.28 43.36
C ASP A 323 -4.41 -17.75 43.21
N GLY A 324 -3.34 -17.06 42.78
CA GLY A 324 -3.45 -15.62 42.53
C GLY A 324 -2.23 -14.89 41.99
N LEU A 325 -1.13 -14.84 42.73
CA LEU A 325 -0.04 -13.88 42.42
C LEU A 325 0.81 -14.25 41.21
N ARG A 326 1.38 -15.46 41.15
CA ARG A 326 2.16 -15.89 39.98
C ARG A 326 1.29 -16.00 38.72
N TYR A 327 -0.02 -16.22 38.89
CA TYR A 327 -0.98 -16.23 37.80
C TYR A 327 -1.30 -14.81 37.32
N LEU A 328 -1.51 -13.83 38.21
CA LEU A 328 -1.67 -12.40 37.88
C LEU A 328 -0.40 -11.78 37.27
N ASP A 329 0.78 -12.16 37.78
CA ASP A 329 2.07 -11.72 37.24
C ASP A 329 2.33 -12.33 35.84
N ASP A 330 2.05 -13.63 35.63
CA ASP A 330 2.12 -14.28 34.31
C ASP A 330 1.02 -13.79 33.35
N LEU A 331 -0.12 -13.30 33.88
CA LEU A 331 -1.23 -12.77 33.08
C LEU A 331 -0.98 -11.35 32.62
N ARG A 332 -0.33 -10.51 33.43
CA ARG A 332 -0.29 -9.04 33.26
C ARG A 332 -0.01 -8.58 31.83
N ASP A 333 0.84 -9.28 31.10
CA ASP A 333 1.19 -8.83 29.75
C ASP A 333 0.64 -9.76 28.66
N ALA A 334 0.15 -10.96 29.00
CA ALA A 334 -0.21 -12.00 28.03
C ALA A 334 -1.32 -11.59 27.05
N LEU A 335 -2.33 -10.87 27.54
CA LEU A 335 -3.46 -10.44 26.72
C LEU A 335 -3.15 -9.19 25.89
N PRO A 336 -2.49 -8.15 26.43
CA PRO A 336 -1.91 -7.08 25.62
C PRO A 336 -0.94 -7.58 24.54
N ILE A 337 -0.02 -8.50 24.88
CA ILE A 337 0.93 -9.09 23.93
C ILE A 337 0.19 -9.84 22.82
N ALA A 338 -0.79 -10.70 23.15
CA ALA A 338 -1.56 -11.42 22.15
C ALA A 338 -2.37 -10.49 21.23
N THR A 339 -2.83 -9.36 21.75
CA THR A 339 -3.56 -8.32 20.97
C THR A 339 -2.61 -7.59 20.03
N MET A 340 -1.43 -7.20 20.52
CA MET A 340 -0.38 -6.57 19.73
C MET A 340 0.13 -7.51 18.61
N GLU A 341 0.38 -8.78 18.93
CA GLU A 341 0.78 -9.80 17.95
C GLU A 341 -0.28 -9.99 16.86
N GLN A 342 -1.57 -9.99 17.22
CA GLN A 342 -2.67 -10.05 16.24
C GLN A 342 -2.67 -8.83 15.31
N ASN A 343 -2.56 -7.62 15.86
CA ASN A 343 -2.51 -6.38 15.09
C ASN A 343 -1.30 -6.35 14.14
N LYS A 344 -0.12 -6.74 14.64
CA LYS A 344 1.11 -6.86 13.84
C LYS A 344 0.91 -7.85 12.68
N ALA A 345 0.34 -9.02 12.95
CA ALA A 345 0.08 -10.03 11.94
C ALA A 345 -0.97 -9.58 10.90
N LEU A 346 -1.96 -8.78 11.30
CA LEU A 346 -2.97 -8.21 10.39
C LEU A 346 -2.33 -7.21 9.41
N LEU A 347 -1.48 -6.31 9.93
CA LEU A 347 -0.74 -5.37 9.11
C LEU A 347 0.19 -6.08 8.12
N GLN A 348 0.97 -7.06 8.61
CA GLN A 348 1.86 -7.88 7.77
C GLN A 348 1.10 -8.64 6.67
N GLU A 349 -0.06 -9.25 6.97
CA GLU A 349 -0.88 -9.91 5.94
C GLU A 349 -1.34 -8.91 4.87
N LYS A 350 -1.73 -7.70 5.27
CA LYS A 350 -2.19 -6.63 4.36
C LYS A 350 -1.05 -6.17 3.43
N GLU A 351 0.13 -5.95 3.98
CA GLU A 351 1.33 -5.58 3.23
C GLU A 351 1.71 -6.67 2.22
N SER A 352 1.83 -7.92 2.67
CA SER A 352 2.12 -9.06 1.81
C SER A 352 1.06 -9.26 0.72
N ARG A 353 -0.21 -9.01 1.02
CA ARG A 353 -1.29 -9.07 0.02
C ARG A 353 -1.11 -8.02 -1.08
N ASN A 354 -0.72 -6.81 -0.71
CA ASN A 354 -0.43 -5.74 -1.66
C ASN A 354 0.82 -6.05 -2.50
N ALA A 355 1.88 -6.57 -1.88
CA ALA A 355 3.10 -6.99 -2.57
C ALA A 355 2.82 -8.08 -3.62
N VAL A 356 1.97 -9.07 -3.30
CA VAL A 356 1.53 -10.10 -4.26
C VAL A 356 0.77 -9.49 -5.44
N ILE A 357 -0.13 -8.51 -5.19
CA ILE A 357 -0.86 -7.82 -6.26
C ILE A 357 0.13 -7.08 -7.18
N ALA A 358 1.09 -6.36 -6.61
CA ALA A 358 2.09 -5.60 -7.36
C ALA A 358 2.97 -6.52 -8.22
N ALA A 359 3.48 -7.62 -7.64
CA ALA A 359 4.31 -8.59 -8.36
C ALA A 359 3.59 -9.24 -9.56
N VAL A 360 2.30 -9.60 -9.40
CA VAL A 360 1.49 -10.15 -10.50
C VAL A 360 1.23 -9.12 -11.59
N ARG A 361 1.00 -7.86 -11.22
CA ARG A 361 0.83 -6.77 -12.21
C ARG A 361 2.13 -6.56 -12.99
N GLN A 362 3.26 -6.51 -12.30
CA GLN A 362 4.56 -6.31 -12.91
C GLN A 362 4.90 -7.43 -13.90
N SER A 363 4.80 -8.69 -13.48
CA SER A 363 5.05 -9.84 -14.37
C SER A 363 4.05 -9.93 -15.52
N PHE A 364 2.81 -9.46 -15.33
CA PHE A 364 1.82 -9.38 -16.41
C PHE A 364 2.22 -8.35 -17.46
N LEU A 365 2.68 -7.18 -17.03
CA LEU A 365 3.18 -6.12 -17.91
C LEU A 365 4.45 -6.57 -18.67
N GLU A 366 5.37 -7.25 -18.00
CA GLU A 366 6.56 -7.83 -18.63
C GLU A 366 6.18 -8.88 -19.70
N ALA A 367 5.25 -9.78 -19.37
CA ALA A 367 4.73 -10.75 -20.33
C ALA A 367 4.04 -10.08 -21.52
N LYS A 368 3.36 -8.95 -21.27
CA LYS A 368 2.73 -8.14 -22.33
C LYS A 368 3.72 -7.42 -23.22
N GLY A 369 4.76 -6.80 -22.65
CA GLY A 369 5.85 -6.21 -23.43
C GLY A 369 6.54 -7.25 -24.31
N ALA A 370 6.79 -8.45 -23.76
CA ALA A 370 7.37 -9.56 -24.52
C ALA A 370 6.41 -10.09 -25.62
N GLU A 371 5.10 -10.10 -25.39
CA GLU A 371 4.08 -10.45 -26.39
C GLU A 371 4.12 -9.48 -27.57
N GLU A 372 4.18 -8.17 -27.31
CA GLU A 372 4.23 -7.15 -28.35
C GLU A 372 5.57 -7.20 -29.11
N GLY A 373 6.69 -7.44 -28.41
CA GLY A 373 7.98 -7.68 -29.07
C GLY A 373 7.95 -8.89 -30.01
N TYR A 374 7.30 -9.99 -29.60
CA TYR A 374 7.12 -11.16 -30.46
C TYR A 374 6.21 -10.87 -31.65
N ALA A 375 5.11 -10.15 -31.42
CA ALA A 375 4.20 -9.72 -32.47
C ALA A 375 4.91 -8.84 -33.51
N GLN A 376 5.73 -7.89 -33.05
CA GLN A 376 6.48 -7.00 -33.93
C GLN A 376 7.48 -7.76 -34.80
N ALA A 377 8.21 -8.72 -34.24
CA ALA A 377 9.12 -9.57 -35.01
C ALA A 377 8.40 -10.37 -36.12
N LEU A 378 7.16 -10.82 -35.86
CA LEU A 378 6.32 -11.48 -36.87
C LEU A 378 5.89 -10.51 -37.99
N ARG A 379 5.53 -9.26 -37.64
CA ARG A 379 5.20 -8.20 -38.62
C ARG A 379 6.42 -7.81 -39.46
N ASP A 380 7.60 -7.74 -38.85
CA ASP A 380 8.85 -7.40 -39.54
C ASP A 380 9.23 -8.48 -40.57
N LYS A 381 8.99 -9.76 -40.26
CA LYS A 381 9.13 -10.84 -41.23
C LYS A 381 8.14 -10.71 -42.40
N ASP A 382 6.87 -10.43 -42.13
CA ASP A 382 5.89 -10.19 -43.20
C ASP A 382 6.37 -9.07 -44.14
N ASN A 383 6.89 -7.97 -43.57
CA ASN A 383 7.45 -6.86 -44.33
C ASN A 383 8.70 -7.28 -45.14
N ALA A 384 9.62 -8.04 -44.54
CA ALA A 384 10.81 -8.54 -45.22
C ALA A 384 10.47 -9.46 -46.41
N VAL A 385 9.48 -10.35 -46.24
CA VAL A 385 8.98 -11.24 -47.31
C VAL A 385 8.34 -10.42 -48.43
N VAL A 386 7.49 -9.45 -48.11
CA VAL A 386 6.89 -8.55 -49.12
C VAL A 386 7.98 -7.77 -49.89
N ASN A 387 9.01 -7.31 -49.21
CA ASN A 387 10.14 -6.61 -49.84
C ASN A 387 10.95 -7.54 -50.75
N LEU A 388 11.19 -8.79 -50.34
CA LEU A 388 11.83 -9.81 -51.17
C LEU A 388 11.01 -10.13 -52.42
N ASP A 389 9.68 -10.23 -52.31
CA ASP A 389 8.80 -10.46 -53.46
C ASP A 389 8.85 -9.30 -54.47
N LYS A 390 8.84 -8.06 -53.98
CA LYS A 390 9.03 -6.86 -54.82
C LYS A 390 10.40 -6.88 -55.50
N ALA A 391 11.47 -7.24 -54.78
CA ALA A 391 12.82 -7.37 -55.35
C ALA A 391 12.87 -8.46 -56.43
N ASN A 392 12.25 -9.61 -56.21
CA ASN A 392 12.12 -10.68 -57.20
C ASN A 392 11.36 -10.23 -58.46
N GLN A 393 10.32 -9.41 -58.33
CA GLN A 393 9.61 -8.83 -59.48
C GLN A 393 10.51 -7.86 -60.27
N LYS A 394 11.26 -6.99 -59.58
CA LYS A 394 12.22 -6.09 -60.23
C LYS A 394 13.31 -6.86 -60.97
N LEU A 395 13.83 -7.94 -60.39
CA LEU A 395 14.80 -8.82 -61.03
C LEU A 395 14.23 -9.45 -62.32
N LYS A 396 12.98 -9.95 -62.28
CA LYS A 396 12.28 -10.50 -63.47
C LYS A 396 12.12 -9.45 -64.58
N LEU A 397 11.97 -8.18 -64.23
CA LEU A 397 11.86 -7.05 -65.16
C LEU A 397 13.22 -6.47 -65.57
N SER A 398 14.34 -7.10 -65.16
CA SER A 398 15.71 -6.59 -65.38
C SER A 398 15.97 -5.19 -64.79
N LEU A 399 15.18 -4.78 -63.79
CA LEU A 399 15.32 -3.51 -63.07
C LEU A 399 16.20 -3.61 -61.82
N MET A 400 16.81 -4.78 -61.57
CA MET A 400 17.66 -5.08 -60.41
C MET A 400 18.68 -6.16 -60.80
N LYS A 401 19.89 -6.11 -60.23
CA LYS A 401 20.93 -7.14 -60.43
C LYS A 401 20.77 -8.30 -59.45
N THR A 402 21.21 -9.50 -59.83
CA THR A 402 21.14 -10.70 -58.96
C THR A 402 21.85 -10.53 -57.63
N ASP A 403 22.94 -9.76 -57.60
CA ASP A 403 23.76 -9.53 -56.40
C ASP A 403 23.03 -8.66 -55.36
N GLU A 404 22.12 -7.78 -55.81
CA GLU A 404 21.28 -6.93 -54.94
C GLU A 404 20.15 -7.73 -54.26
N LEU A 405 19.78 -8.90 -54.79
CA LEU A 405 18.75 -9.76 -54.22
C LEU A 405 19.21 -10.41 -52.89
N GLN A 406 20.51 -10.58 -52.70
CA GLN A 406 21.05 -11.30 -51.54
C GLN A 406 20.73 -10.58 -50.23
N ALA A 407 20.81 -9.24 -50.19
CA ALA A 407 20.48 -8.45 -49.00
C ALA A 407 19.02 -8.64 -48.55
N TYR A 408 18.07 -8.81 -49.49
CA TYR A 408 16.67 -9.08 -49.16
C TYR A 408 16.44 -10.50 -48.63
N LYS A 409 17.20 -11.48 -49.12
CA LYS A 409 17.16 -12.85 -48.58
C LYS A 409 17.74 -12.89 -47.17
N ASP A 410 18.85 -12.19 -46.94
CA ASP A 410 19.50 -12.09 -45.64
C ASP A 410 18.58 -11.39 -44.62
N ALA A 411 17.83 -10.36 -45.03
CA ALA A 411 16.84 -9.70 -44.19
C ALA A 411 15.72 -10.65 -43.71
N VAL A 412 15.24 -11.57 -44.55
CA VAL A 412 14.26 -12.59 -44.14
C VAL A 412 14.86 -13.56 -43.13
N ILE A 413 16.10 -13.99 -43.35
CA ILE A 413 16.83 -14.89 -42.42
C ILE A 413 17.05 -14.21 -41.06
N GLN A 414 17.39 -12.92 -41.07
CA GLN A 414 17.56 -12.14 -39.84
C GLN A 414 16.23 -11.98 -39.09
N ALA A 415 15.13 -11.73 -39.80
CA ALA A 415 13.80 -11.67 -39.21
C ALA A 415 13.40 -13.03 -38.57
N ASP A 416 13.73 -14.16 -39.21
CA ASP A 416 13.51 -15.49 -38.62
C ASP A 416 14.29 -15.70 -37.30
N GLN A 417 15.53 -15.19 -37.21
CA GLN A 417 16.32 -15.24 -35.97
C GLN A 417 15.72 -14.35 -34.88
N GLN A 418 15.25 -13.15 -35.24
CA GLN A 418 14.59 -12.23 -34.30
C GLN A 418 13.28 -12.82 -33.75
N ILE A 419 12.47 -13.46 -34.61
CA ILE A 419 11.26 -14.18 -34.20
C ILE A 419 11.59 -15.25 -33.17
N LEU A 420 12.62 -16.05 -33.42
CA LEU A 420 12.98 -17.12 -32.47
C LEU A 420 13.39 -16.55 -31.11
N SER A 421 14.21 -15.50 -31.11
CA SER A 421 14.63 -14.81 -29.89
C SER A 421 13.43 -14.21 -29.14
N ALA A 422 12.55 -13.51 -29.85
CA ALA A 422 11.37 -12.88 -29.25
C ALA A 422 10.37 -13.92 -28.72
N GLN A 423 10.17 -15.03 -29.43
CA GLN A 423 9.32 -16.14 -29.00
C GLN A 423 9.85 -16.79 -27.71
N MET A 424 11.17 -16.97 -27.61
CA MET A 424 11.81 -17.47 -26.40
C MET A 424 11.70 -16.49 -25.23
N GLY A 425 11.90 -15.19 -25.48
CA GLY A 425 11.70 -14.14 -24.50
C GLY A 425 10.27 -14.11 -23.96
N TYR A 426 9.29 -14.20 -24.86
CA TYR A 426 7.87 -14.31 -24.50
C TYR A 426 7.60 -15.58 -23.68
N LYS A 427 8.14 -16.73 -24.06
CA LYS A 427 7.99 -17.97 -23.29
C LYS A 427 8.57 -17.84 -21.87
N MET A 428 9.72 -17.18 -21.73
CA MET A 428 10.34 -16.90 -20.43
C MET A 428 9.46 -15.99 -19.57
N ALA A 429 8.90 -14.93 -20.15
CA ALA A 429 8.00 -14.03 -19.46
C ALA A 429 6.68 -14.71 -19.04
N LEU A 430 6.11 -15.57 -19.88
CA LEU A 430 4.97 -16.42 -19.53
C LEU A 430 5.29 -17.37 -18.37
N GLY A 431 6.48 -17.98 -18.37
CA GLY A 431 6.92 -18.84 -17.27
C GLY A 431 7.08 -18.08 -15.95
N LYS A 432 7.58 -16.84 -15.99
CA LYS A 432 7.66 -15.96 -14.81
C LYS A 432 6.29 -15.55 -14.30
N LEU A 433 5.38 -15.15 -15.19
CA LEU A 433 3.99 -14.84 -14.82
C LEU A 433 3.27 -16.08 -14.26
N ASP A 434 3.52 -17.27 -14.81
CA ASP A 434 2.96 -18.51 -14.27
C ASP A 434 3.45 -18.77 -12.84
N LEU A 435 4.74 -18.54 -12.57
CA LEU A 435 5.31 -18.65 -11.22
C LEU A 435 4.64 -17.69 -10.24
N ASP A 436 4.52 -16.41 -10.61
CA ASP A 436 3.94 -15.36 -9.74
C ASP A 436 2.43 -15.51 -9.53
N THR A 437 1.72 -16.08 -10.50
CA THR A 437 0.29 -16.38 -10.40
C THR A 437 0.00 -17.74 -9.76
N GLY A 438 1.04 -18.51 -9.43
CA GLY A 438 0.93 -19.81 -8.82
C GLY A 438 0.43 -20.91 -9.76
N GLY A 439 0.71 -20.83 -11.05
CA GLY A 439 0.35 -21.85 -12.05
C GLY A 439 -0.93 -21.55 -12.82
N ALA A 440 -1.40 -20.29 -12.82
CA ALA A 440 -2.66 -19.91 -13.45
C ALA A 440 -2.53 -19.76 -14.97
N VAL A 441 -1.36 -19.35 -15.46
CA VAL A 441 -1.10 -19.06 -16.88
C VAL A 441 -0.99 -20.35 -17.68
N GLU A 442 -0.35 -21.39 -17.14
CA GLU A 442 -0.13 -22.66 -17.83
C GLU A 442 -1.45 -23.26 -18.37
N ARG A 443 -2.57 -23.00 -17.68
CA ARG A 443 -3.90 -23.49 -18.06
C ARG A 443 -4.53 -22.72 -19.23
N THR A 444 -3.99 -21.54 -19.56
CA THR A 444 -4.49 -20.66 -20.63
C THR A 444 -3.62 -20.72 -21.89
N ILE A 445 -2.49 -21.43 -21.84
CA ILE A 445 -1.57 -21.58 -22.97
C ILE A 445 -2.23 -22.36 -24.12
N LYS A 446 -2.10 -21.82 -25.33
CA LYS A 446 -2.55 -22.38 -26.60
C LYS A 446 -1.34 -22.66 -27.48
N LYS A 447 -1.35 -23.79 -28.18
CA LYS A 447 -0.30 -24.13 -29.16
C LYS A 447 -0.45 -23.29 -30.44
N GLY A 448 0.66 -22.88 -31.02
CA GLY A 448 0.72 -22.19 -32.31
C GLY A 448 1.37 -20.81 -32.23
N ILE A 449 1.46 -20.17 -33.38
CA ILE A 449 1.99 -18.80 -33.51
C ILE A 449 0.99 -17.82 -32.91
N LEU A 450 1.49 -16.81 -32.21
CA LEU A 450 0.69 -15.72 -31.65
C LEU A 450 -0.16 -15.06 -32.75
N PRO A 451 -1.47 -14.83 -32.56
CA PRO A 451 -2.29 -14.07 -33.51
C PRO A 451 -1.92 -12.57 -33.45
N TYR A 452 -0.93 -12.15 -34.23
CA TYR A 452 -0.22 -10.85 -34.08
C TYR A 452 -0.80 -9.65 -34.84
N ARG A 453 -1.83 -9.87 -35.67
CA ARG A 453 -2.42 -8.81 -36.53
C ARG A 453 -3.38 -7.89 -35.78
N ASP A 454 -4.09 -8.43 -34.79
CA ASP A 454 -5.12 -7.72 -34.00
C ASP A 454 -4.95 -8.00 -32.50
N LEU A 455 -3.77 -7.66 -31.95
CA LEU A 455 -3.49 -7.83 -30.53
C LEU A 455 -4.18 -6.76 -29.68
N ASP A 456 -4.80 -7.20 -28.60
CA ASP A 456 -5.23 -6.34 -27.50
C ASP A 456 -3.98 -5.83 -26.80
N ASP A 457 -3.82 -4.51 -26.70
CA ASP A 457 -2.70 -3.86 -26.01
C ASP A 457 -2.57 -4.30 -24.54
N GLY A 458 -3.61 -4.94 -23.97
CA GLY A 458 -3.61 -5.44 -22.61
C GLY A 458 -3.64 -4.36 -21.55
N LEU A 459 -3.68 -3.10 -21.98
CA LEU A 459 -3.48 -1.87 -21.21
C LEU A 459 -4.66 -0.92 -21.40
N ALA A 460 -5.37 -1.02 -22.51
CA ALA A 460 -6.64 -0.35 -22.72
C ALA A 460 -7.58 -0.77 -21.61
N ALA A 461 -8.09 0.24 -20.89
CA ALA A 461 -9.18 0.04 -19.96
C ALA A 461 -10.26 -0.80 -20.65
N VAL A 462 -10.52 -2.00 -20.12
CA VAL A 462 -11.67 -2.81 -20.51
C VAL A 462 -12.86 -1.87 -20.44
N LYS A 463 -13.39 -1.47 -21.61
CA LYS A 463 -14.70 -0.82 -21.66
C LYS A 463 -15.64 -1.81 -20.97
N PRO A 464 -16.16 -1.50 -19.78
CA PRO A 464 -16.92 -2.48 -19.04
C PRO A 464 -18.09 -2.89 -19.93
N GLN A 465 -18.17 -4.19 -20.25
CA GLN A 465 -19.44 -4.72 -20.71
C GLN A 465 -20.42 -4.43 -19.57
N LYS A 466 -21.39 -3.54 -19.84
CA LYS A 466 -22.37 -3.09 -18.85
C LYS A 466 -22.95 -4.33 -18.15
N PRO A 467 -22.64 -4.59 -16.86
CA PRO A 467 -23.61 -5.33 -16.05
C PRO A 467 -24.93 -4.58 -16.17
N LYS A 468 -26.07 -5.31 -16.25
CA LYS A 468 -27.39 -4.69 -16.25
C LYS A 468 -27.39 -3.67 -15.13
N ALA A 469 -27.61 -2.39 -15.50
CA ALA A 469 -27.48 -1.29 -14.55
C ALA A 469 -28.32 -1.60 -13.30
N PRO A 470 -27.78 -1.43 -12.09
CA PRO A 470 -28.55 -1.66 -10.87
C PRO A 470 -29.85 -0.85 -10.94
N LEU A 471 -30.95 -1.45 -10.45
CA LEU A 471 -32.27 -0.80 -10.46
C LEU A 471 -32.29 0.49 -9.64
N GLY A 472 -31.35 0.60 -8.71
CA GLY A 472 -31.08 1.77 -7.91
C GLY A 472 -29.99 1.49 -6.88
N THR A 473 -29.70 2.49 -6.05
CA THR A 473 -28.83 2.37 -4.89
C THR A 473 -29.58 2.81 -3.64
N TRP A 474 -29.19 2.25 -2.51
CA TRP A 474 -29.70 2.65 -1.21
C TRP A 474 -28.53 3.09 -0.31
N LYS A 475 -28.81 4.00 0.62
CA LYS A 475 -27.85 4.46 1.64
C LYS A 475 -28.57 4.60 2.96
N LEU A 476 -27.96 4.10 4.02
CA LEU A 476 -28.38 4.29 5.41
C LEU A 476 -27.29 5.12 6.10
N LYS A 477 -27.59 6.35 6.48
CA LYS A 477 -26.61 7.22 7.15
C LYS A 477 -27.06 7.53 8.57
N PRO A 478 -26.15 7.59 9.56
CA PRO A 478 -26.46 8.29 10.80
C PRO A 478 -26.88 9.72 10.45
N SER A 479 -28.02 10.17 10.96
CA SER A 479 -28.56 11.50 10.68
C SER A 479 -28.37 12.46 11.84
N VAL A 480 -28.40 11.95 13.09
CA VAL A 480 -28.10 12.69 14.31
C VAL A 480 -27.50 11.73 15.34
N GLY A 481 -26.18 11.81 15.55
CA GLY A 481 -25.45 10.92 16.47
C GLY A 481 -25.67 9.43 16.17
N THR A 482 -25.64 8.59 17.21
CA THR A 482 -26.01 7.17 17.15
C THR A 482 -27.52 6.94 17.25
N LEU A 483 -28.31 7.99 17.46
CA LEU A 483 -29.73 7.91 17.78
C LEU A 483 -30.59 7.74 16.52
N LEU A 484 -30.36 8.53 15.48
CA LEU A 484 -31.21 8.55 14.29
C LEU A 484 -30.46 8.12 13.04
N SER A 485 -31.15 7.38 12.16
CA SER A 485 -30.65 7.00 10.84
C SER A 485 -31.57 7.45 9.71
N ASP A 486 -30.98 7.98 8.65
CA ASP A 486 -31.65 8.37 7.40
C ASP A 486 -31.42 7.28 6.33
N PHE A 487 -32.49 6.59 5.96
CA PHE A 487 -32.48 5.62 4.86
C PHE A 487 -32.98 6.27 3.58
N SER A 488 -32.15 6.31 2.54
CA SER A 488 -32.45 6.95 1.25
C SER A 488 -32.31 5.97 0.09
N VAL A 489 -33.19 6.12 -0.90
CA VAL A 489 -33.17 5.32 -2.13
C VAL A 489 -33.07 6.23 -3.34
N LYS A 490 -32.12 5.91 -4.22
CA LYS A 490 -32.05 6.44 -5.59
C LYS A 490 -32.42 5.31 -6.54
N VAL A 491 -33.39 5.52 -7.42
CA VAL A 491 -33.83 4.52 -8.40
C VAL A 491 -33.61 5.03 -9.81
N ASN A 492 -33.36 4.09 -10.73
CA ASN A 492 -33.21 4.38 -12.14
C ASN A 492 -34.50 5.04 -12.68
N LYS A 493 -34.36 6.18 -13.36
CA LYS A 493 -35.48 6.93 -13.94
C LYS A 493 -36.39 6.07 -14.83
N LYS A 494 -35.86 5.00 -15.45
CA LYS A 494 -36.61 4.05 -16.28
C LYS A 494 -37.71 3.28 -15.54
N LEU A 495 -37.59 3.10 -14.20
CA LEU A 495 -38.61 2.42 -13.39
C LEU A 495 -39.86 3.30 -13.15
N GLY A 496 -39.74 4.62 -13.34
CA GLY A 496 -40.86 5.55 -13.17
C GLY A 496 -41.42 5.65 -11.74
N ALA A 497 -40.68 5.21 -10.73
CA ALA A 497 -41.04 5.32 -9.33
C ALA A 497 -41.05 6.80 -8.89
N THR A 498 -42.10 7.23 -8.19
CA THR A 498 -42.23 8.58 -7.63
C THR A 498 -42.01 8.59 -6.11
N GLU A 499 -42.31 7.48 -5.45
CA GLU A 499 -42.24 7.31 -3.99
C GLU A 499 -41.72 5.91 -3.63
N TYR A 500 -41.26 5.74 -2.40
CA TYR A 500 -40.90 4.47 -1.82
C TYR A 500 -41.32 4.39 -0.35
N ALA A 501 -41.44 3.16 0.16
CA ALA A 501 -41.57 2.88 1.58
C ALA A 501 -40.65 1.72 1.97
N VAL A 502 -40.15 1.76 3.20
CA VAL A 502 -39.26 0.75 3.76
C VAL A 502 -40.08 -0.17 4.65
N PHE A 503 -39.85 -1.47 4.53
CA PHE A 503 -40.51 -2.49 5.34
C PHE A 503 -39.48 -3.47 5.91
N THR A 504 -39.81 -4.09 7.03
CA THR A 504 -39.12 -5.33 7.45
C THR A 504 -39.50 -6.48 6.52
N LYS A 505 -38.72 -7.58 6.53
CA LYS A 505 -39.04 -8.82 5.80
C LYS A 505 -40.42 -9.37 6.17
N GLU A 506 -40.82 -9.20 7.43
CA GLU A 506 -42.11 -9.61 8.01
C GLU A 506 -43.26 -8.65 7.62
N GLY A 507 -42.98 -7.56 6.91
CA GLY A 507 -43.99 -6.67 6.34
C GLY A 507 -44.40 -5.48 7.22
N ARG A 508 -43.69 -5.18 8.30
CA ARG A 508 -43.94 -3.98 9.12
C ARG A 508 -43.33 -2.74 8.46
N ALA A 509 -44.09 -1.66 8.32
CA ALA A 509 -43.61 -0.40 7.74
C ALA A 509 -42.62 0.31 8.68
N ILE A 510 -41.56 0.88 8.11
CA ILE A 510 -40.53 1.65 8.81
C ILE A 510 -40.57 3.09 8.27
N GLY A 511 -41.06 4.01 9.10
CA GLY A 511 -41.22 5.43 8.75
C GLY A 511 -42.31 5.69 7.69
N LYS A 512 -42.41 6.96 7.26
CA LYS A 512 -43.43 7.42 6.30
C LYS A 512 -43.08 7.06 4.86
N ARG A 513 -44.09 6.85 4.02
CA ARG A 513 -43.92 6.79 2.57
C ARG A 513 -43.33 8.11 2.07
N THR A 514 -42.23 8.01 1.34
CA THR A 514 -41.36 9.15 1.06
C THR A 514 -41.05 9.25 -0.44
N LYS A 515 -40.86 10.46 -0.96
CA LYS A 515 -40.48 10.67 -2.36
C LYS A 515 -39.09 10.10 -2.64
N ILE A 516 -38.87 9.58 -3.85
CA ILE A 516 -37.54 9.16 -4.28
C ILE A 516 -36.54 10.33 -4.08
N ASN A 517 -35.33 10.01 -3.58
CA ASN A 517 -34.28 10.96 -3.20
C ASN A 517 -34.51 11.77 -1.90
N LYS A 518 -35.60 11.55 -1.17
CA LYS A 518 -35.77 12.07 0.19
C LYS A 518 -35.55 10.93 1.20
N PRO A 519 -34.84 11.16 2.32
CA PRO A 519 -34.58 10.11 3.30
C PRO A 519 -35.81 9.81 4.15
N VAL A 520 -35.93 8.56 4.58
CA VAL A 520 -36.81 8.13 5.67
C VAL A 520 -35.97 8.12 6.95
N ARG A 521 -36.33 8.97 7.91
CA ARG A 521 -35.66 9.09 9.21
C ARG A 521 -36.27 8.13 10.23
N ASN A 522 -35.45 7.35 10.95
CA ASN A 522 -35.93 6.39 11.96
C ASN A 522 -34.90 6.10 13.06
N LEU A 523 -35.37 5.89 14.30
CA LEU A 523 -34.56 5.65 15.51
C LEU A 523 -34.02 4.21 15.60
N SER A 524 -34.64 3.23 14.94
CA SER A 524 -34.38 1.80 15.18
C SER A 524 -33.65 1.06 14.05
N LEU A 525 -33.26 1.75 12.99
CA LEU A 525 -32.57 1.13 11.85
C LEU A 525 -31.10 0.82 12.18
N LYS A 526 -30.82 -0.42 12.63
CA LYS A 526 -29.45 -0.89 12.87
C LYS A 526 -28.72 -1.19 11.55
N PHE A 527 -27.49 -0.71 11.41
CA PHE A 527 -26.64 -0.92 10.20
C PHE A 527 -26.35 -2.39 9.89
N SER A 528 -26.45 -3.29 10.88
CA SER A 528 -26.15 -4.71 10.75
C SER A 528 -27.33 -5.59 10.35
N SER A 529 -28.56 -5.06 10.29
CA SER A 529 -29.79 -5.84 10.04
C SER A 529 -30.49 -5.46 8.73
N ILE A 530 -29.73 -4.96 7.76
CA ILE A 530 -30.25 -4.47 6.46
C ILE A 530 -30.77 -5.62 5.59
N ASP A 531 -30.23 -6.81 5.80
CA ASP A 531 -30.73 -8.05 5.23
C ASP A 531 -32.14 -8.40 5.74
N GLN A 532 -32.66 -7.74 6.77
CA GLN A 532 -34.05 -7.85 7.23
C GLN A 532 -34.98 -6.79 6.64
N LEU A 533 -34.51 -5.95 5.71
CA LEU A 533 -35.28 -4.86 5.13
C LEU A 533 -35.60 -5.12 3.66
N LYS A 534 -36.71 -4.52 3.21
CA LYS A 534 -37.12 -4.48 1.79
C LYS A 534 -37.71 -3.13 1.44
N VAL A 535 -37.57 -2.75 0.17
CA VAL A 535 -38.11 -1.48 -0.35
C VAL A 535 -39.26 -1.76 -1.30
N VAL A 536 -40.37 -1.06 -1.08
CA VAL A 536 -41.52 -1.08 -1.99
C VAL A 536 -41.57 0.23 -2.75
N LEU A 537 -41.56 0.15 -4.08
CA LEU A 537 -41.63 1.31 -4.96
C LEU A 537 -43.08 1.60 -5.36
N TYR A 538 -43.40 2.89 -5.49
CA TYR A 538 -44.74 3.37 -5.88
C TYR A 538 -44.66 4.35 -7.04
N LYS A 539 -45.68 4.32 -7.91
CA LYS A 539 -45.93 5.31 -8.95
C LYS A 539 -47.36 5.81 -8.82
N LYS A 540 -47.54 7.10 -8.53
CA LYS A 540 -48.87 7.71 -8.32
C LYS A 540 -49.74 6.90 -7.32
N GLY A 541 -49.15 6.53 -6.18
CA GLY A 541 -49.84 5.80 -5.11
C GLY A 541 -50.04 4.29 -5.33
N LYS A 542 -49.77 3.75 -6.53
CA LYS A 542 -49.85 2.30 -6.80
C LYS A 542 -48.48 1.63 -6.64
N LYS A 543 -48.44 0.49 -5.95
CA LYS A 543 -47.24 -0.37 -5.82
C LYS A 543 -46.81 -0.85 -7.21
N ILE A 544 -45.54 -0.68 -7.55
CA ILE A 544 -44.98 -1.09 -8.85
C ILE A 544 -43.96 -2.21 -8.72
N ASP A 545 -43.19 -2.25 -7.63
CA ASP A 545 -42.17 -3.28 -7.42
C ASP A 545 -41.81 -3.43 -5.94
N GLU A 546 -41.24 -4.59 -5.58
CA GLU A 546 -40.72 -4.91 -4.26
C GLU A 546 -39.30 -5.45 -4.40
N LEU A 547 -38.33 -4.68 -3.90
CA LEU A 547 -36.92 -4.90 -4.16
C LEU A 547 -36.20 -5.26 -2.86
N PRO A 548 -35.52 -6.41 -2.80
CA PRO A 548 -34.59 -6.70 -1.71
C PRO A 548 -33.37 -5.78 -1.79
N LEU A 549 -32.71 -5.61 -0.65
CA LEU A 549 -31.48 -4.85 -0.53
C LEU A 549 -30.28 -5.78 -0.60
N GLU A 550 -29.31 -5.48 -1.46
CA GLU A 550 -27.99 -6.12 -1.44
C GLU A 550 -26.91 -5.11 -1.06
N GLY A 551 -25.91 -5.58 -0.31
CA GLY A 551 -24.80 -4.76 0.19
C GLY A 551 -24.43 -5.10 1.63
N LYS A 552 -23.33 -4.53 2.13
CA LYS A 552 -22.89 -4.62 3.53
C LYS A 552 -22.63 -3.21 4.07
N GLY A 553 -22.96 -2.97 5.34
CA GLY A 553 -22.68 -1.68 5.99
C GLY A 553 -23.74 -0.61 5.71
N ASN A 554 -23.34 0.59 5.30
CA ASN A 554 -24.20 1.78 5.25
C ASN A 554 -24.70 2.16 3.82
N SER A 555 -24.41 1.34 2.81
CA SER A 555 -24.91 1.53 1.44
C SER A 555 -24.86 0.25 0.60
N GLY A 556 -25.62 0.22 -0.50
CA GLY A 556 -25.68 -0.94 -1.37
C GLY A 556 -26.53 -0.73 -2.63
N GLN A 557 -26.85 -1.82 -3.32
CA GLN A 557 -27.61 -1.84 -4.58
C GLN A 557 -29.02 -2.42 -4.38
N LEU A 558 -29.96 -1.95 -5.19
CA LEU A 558 -31.26 -2.60 -5.35
C LEU A 558 -31.15 -3.65 -6.46
N VAL A 559 -31.54 -4.87 -6.15
CA VAL A 559 -31.47 -6.00 -7.08
C VAL A 559 -32.85 -6.57 -7.40
N VAL A 560 -32.92 -7.27 -8.52
CA VAL A 560 -34.12 -8.02 -8.93
C VAL A 560 -34.13 -9.34 -8.18
N VAL A 561 -35.29 -9.76 -7.70
CA VAL A 561 -35.49 -11.14 -7.22
C VAL A 561 -35.35 -12.08 -8.42
N THR A 562 -34.19 -12.71 -8.59
CA THR A 562 -34.07 -13.88 -9.46
C THR A 562 -34.51 -15.09 -8.67
N ALA A 563 -35.67 -15.63 -9.01
CA ALA A 563 -36.12 -16.92 -8.48
C ALA A 563 -35.18 -18.00 -9.02
N GLU A 564 -34.26 -18.51 -8.21
CA GLU A 564 -33.63 -19.82 -8.39
C GLU A 564 -32.88 -20.21 -7.10
N ASP A 565 -33.56 -20.94 -6.22
CA ASP A 565 -32.97 -21.98 -5.38
C ASP A 565 -34.09 -22.95 -4.99
N GLY A 566 -34.06 -24.14 -5.59
CA GLY A 566 -35.07 -25.17 -5.40
C GLY A 566 -34.90 -26.33 -6.38
N ALA A 567 -33.75 -27.00 -6.36
CA ALA A 567 -33.61 -28.30 -6.99
C ALA A 567 -34.34 -29.37 -6.16
N SER A 568 -35.30 -30.08 -6.77
CA SER A 568 -35.43 -31.55 -6.71
C SER A 568 -36.77 -32.01 -7.29
N GLY A 569 -36.73 -32.96 -8.23
CA GLY A 569 -37.74 -34.00 -8.34
C GLY A 569 -38.68 -33.99 -9.55
N GLY A 570 -38.29 -34.75 -10.58
CA GLY A 570 -39.14 -35.84 -11.08
C GLY A 570 -40.28 -35.54 -12.07
N ASN A 571 -39.98 -35.82 -13.35
CA ASN A 571 -40.74 -36.66 -14.28
C ASN A 571 -42.25 -36.45 -14.55
N SER A 572 -42.54 -36.18 -15.83
CA SER A 572 -43.64 -36.68 -16.69
C SER A 572 -44.98 -37.12 -16.10
N GLY A 573 -46.07 -36.54 -16.61
CA GLY A 573 -47.41 -37.12 -16.51
C GLY A 573 -48.52 -36.18 -16.97
N SER A 574 -49.08 -36.43 -18.15
CA SER A 574 -50.34 -35.86 -18.62
C SER A 574 -51.52 -36.32 -17.75
N ASP A 575 -52.52 -35.48 -17.48
CA ASP A 575 -53.94 -35.84 -17.73
C ASP A 575 -54.89 -34.63 -17.51
N SER A 576 -56.03 -34.80 -18.15
CA SER A 576 -57.22 -33.98 -18.34
C SER A 576 -58.24 -33.99 -17.19
N GLY A 577 -59.28 -33.14 -17.31
CA GLY A 577 -60.55 -33.16 -16.55
C GLY A 577 -60.73 -31.93 -15.66
N GLY A 578 -61.69 -31.02 -15.88
CA GLY A 578 -63.15 -31.21 -15.72
C GLY A 578 -63.47 -31.23 -14.20
N ASP A 579 -64.38 -30.49 -13.58
CA ASP A 579 -65.67 -29.90 -13.95
C ASP A 579 -66.23 -29.18 -12.68
N LYS A 580 -67.09 -28.16 -12.87
CA LYS A 580 -68.11 -27.53 -11.96
C LYS A 580 -67.73 -27.11 -10.51
N GLY A 581 -68.02 -25.87 -10.08
CA GLY A 581 -69.37 -25.31 -9.78
C GLY A 581 -69.81 -25.76 -8.37
N ASP A 582 -70.36 -24.97 -7.44
CA ASP A 582 -71.11 -23.71 -7.44
C ASP A 582 -71.31 -23.29 -5.95
N GLY A 583 -71.66 -22.02 -5.69
CA GLY A 583 -72.22 -21.52 -4.42
C GLY A 583 -71.41 -20.37 -3.78
N SER A 584 -71.65 -19.08 -4.10
CA SER A 584 -72.74 -18.20 -3.59
C SER A 584 -72.56 -17.90 -2.08
N SER A 585 -72.58 -16.68 -1.54
CA SER A 585 -73.12 -15.37 -1.94
C SER A 585 -72.66 -14.25 -1.00
N GLY A 586 -72.58 -13.01 -1.52
CA GLY A 586 -72.92 -11.75 -0.86
C GLY A 586 -71.89 -11.18 0.13
N THR A 587 -71.63 -9.88 0.25
CA THR A 587 -72.17 -8.66 -0.36
C THR A 587 -71.19 -7.55 0.05
N GLY A 588 -70.93 -6.60 -0.84
CA GLY A 588 -69.96 -5.53 -0.60
C GLY A 588 -70.46 -4.44 0.34
N GLU A 589 -69.53 -3.61 0.80
CA GLU A 589 -69.79 -2.19 1.03
C GLU A 589 -68.48 -1.39 0.97
N ASN A 590 -68.57 -0.24 0.27
CA ASN A 590 -67.55 0.78 0.18
C ASN A 590 -67.33 1.45 1.55
N GLY A 591 -66.08 1.49 2.02
CA GLY A 591 -65.61 2.39 3.07
C GLY A 591 -64.65 3.42 2.50
N SER A 592 -65.15 4.64 2.28
CA SER A 592 -64.36 5.82 1.98
C SER A 592 -63.56 6.26 3.21
N GLY A 593 -62.29 6.61 3.00
CA GLY A 593 -61.57 7.67 3.71
C GLY A 593 -61.44 7.59 5.23
N SER A 594 -60.25 7.17 5.68
CA SER A 594 -59.60 7.82 6.81
C SER A 594 -58.14 8.05 6.44
N ALA A 595 -57.76 9.32 6.26
CA ALA A 595 -56.37 9.72 6.41
C ALA A 595 -55.99 9.33 7.85
N GLU A 596 -55.14 8.31 8.00
CA GLU A 596 -54.51 8.02 9.29
C GLU A 596 -53.80 9.30 9.72
N GLU A 597 -54.24 9.87 10.84
CA GLU A 597 -53.58 11.01 11.47
C GLU A 597 -52.09 10.71 11.58
N GLU A 598 -51.26 11.61 11.03
CA GLU A 598 -49.82 11.47 11.05
C GLU A 598 -49.30 11.48 12.50
N LYS A 599 -49.04 10.30 13.06
CA LYS A 599 -48.32 10.16 14.34
C LYS A 599 -46.90 10.71 14.20
N GLY A 600 -46.45 11.54 15.15
CA GLY A 600 -45.08 12.05 15.23
C GLY A 600 -44.08 10.98 15.65
N LEU A 601 -42.77 11.25 15.48
CA LEU A 601 -41.70 10.30 15.82
C LEU A 601 -41.46 10.15 17.35
N GLY A 602 -42.18 10.89 18.19
CA GLY A 602 -41.99 10.94 19.64
C GLY A 602 -41.07 12.07 20.11
N THR A 603 -40.92 12.18 21.43
CA THR A 603 -40.08 13.18 22.11
C THR A 603 -38.85 12.51 22.73
N VAL A 604 -37.69 13.17 22.64
CA VAL A 604 -36.45 12.75 23.30
C VAL A 604 -36.00 13.78 24.34
N ILE A 605 -35.42 13.31 25.44
CA ILE A 605 -34.67 14.13 26.40
C ILE A 605 -33.21 13.70 26.32
N ILE A 606 -32.32 14.65 26.13
CA ILE A 606 -30.87 14.45 25.98
C ILE A 606 -30.20 15.39 26.99
N GLY A 607 -29.65 14.84 28.08
CA GLY A 607 -29.15 15.66 29.18
C GLY A 607 -30.28 16.51 29.77
N SER A 608 -30.19 17.83 29.68
CA SER A 608 -31.24 18.76 30.13
C SER A 608 -32.14 19.32 29.01
N TYR A 609 -32.00 18.83 27.77
CA TYR A 609 -32.77 19.32 26.63
C TYR A 609 -33.91 18.37 26.33
N LYS A 610 -35.12 18.90 26.17
CA LYS A 610 -36.28 18.16 25.65
C LYS A 610 -36.54 18.57 24.21
N VAL A 611 -36.50 17.62 23.29
CA VAL A 611 -36.55 17.88 21.85
C VAL A 611 -37.58 16.96 21.21
N GLN A 612 -38.48 17.53 20.41
CA GLN A 612 -39.30 16.71 19.51
C GLN A 612 -38.39 16.03 18.49
N LEU A 613 -38.53 14.73 18.27
CA LEU A 613 -37.55 13.97 17.49
C LEU A 613 -37.50 14.42 16.01
N ASP A 614 -38.62 14.93 15.49
CA ASP A 614 -38.70 15.57 14.17
C ASP A 614 -37.96 16.92 14.09
N ALA A 615 -37.68 17.55 15.24
CA ALA A 615 -36.95 18.81 15.38
C ALA A 615 -35.47 18.61 15.77
N LEU A 616 -35.03 17.37 15.99
CA LEU A 616 -33.66 17.09 16.41
C LEU A 616 -32.69 17.25 15.22
N THR A 617 -31.79 18.22 15.32
CA THR A 617 -30.70 18.47 14.37
C THR A 617 -29.34 18.04 14.96
N PRO A 618 -28.28 17.88 14.15
CA PRO A 618 -26.93 17.62 14.66
C PRO A 618 -26.46 18.66 15.68
N ALA A 619 -26.69 19.95 15.40
CA ALA A 619 -26.39 21.05 16.30
C ALA A 619 -27.15 20.93 17.64
N ALA A 620 -28.46 20.67 17.58
CA ALA A 620 -29.28 20.49 18.78
C ALA A 620 -28.84 19.28 19.62
N TYR A 621 -28.40 18.18 18.97
CA TYR A 621 -27.87 17.01 19.66
C TYR A 621 -26.53 17.32 20.34
N ASN A 622 -25.59 17.96 19.65
CA ASN A 622 -24.27 18.28 20.21
C ASN A 622 -24.38 19.22 21.42
N ALA A 623 -25.21 20.26 21.30
CA ALA A 623 -25.50 21.20 22.38
C ALA A 623 -26.22 20.51 23.57
N ALA A 624 -27.18 19.62 23.28
CA ALA A 624 -27.86 18.86 24.32
C ALA A 624 -26.93 17.86 25.03
N ALA A 625 -26.09 17.14 24.29
CA ALA A 625 -25.14 16.17 24.81
C ALA A 625 -24.12 16.79 25.77
N ALA A 626 -23.69 18.03 25.51
CA ALA A 626 -22.82 18.80 26.41
C ALA A 626 -23.39 18.97 27.83
N THR A 627 -24.71 18.86 28.01
CA THR A 627 -25.37 19.00 29.31
C THR A 627 -25.52 17.71 30.10
N MET A 628 -25.22 16.54 29.50
CA MET A 628 -25.41 15.23 30.16
C MET A 628 -24.58 15.10 31.44
N THR A 629 -23.29 15.44 31.38
CA THR A 629 -22.37 15.36 32.52
C THR A 629 -22.80 16.27 33.67
N LYS A 630 -23.20 17.52 33.36
CA LYS A 630 -23.63 18.51 34.38
C LYS A 630 -24.99 18.17 34.98
N SER A 631 -25.92 17.65 34.19
CA SER A 631 -27.27 17.29 34.65
C SER A 631 -27.32 15.92 35.35
N GLY A 632 -26.36 15.03 35.05
CA GLY A 632 -26.35 13.64 35.47
C GLY A 632 -27.39 12.77 34.75
N GLN A 633 -27.92 13.26 33.61
CA GLN A 633 -28.97 12.59 32.83
C GLN A 633 -28.44 12.07 31.50
N GLY A 634 -28.82 10.84 31.16
CA GLY A 634 -28.56 10.23 29.86
C GLY A 634 -29.62 10.61 28.82
N ILE A 635 -29.98 9.65 27.96
CA ILE A 635 -30.95 9.86 26.88
C ILE A 635 -32.24 9.11 27.20
N PHE A 636 -33.38 9.80 27.10
CA PHE A 636 -34.71 9.24 27.35
C PHE A 636 -35.63 9.47 26.15
N TYR A 637 -36.39 8.46 25.77
CA TYR A 637 -37.33 8.52 24.65
C TYR A 637 -38.76 8.25 25.12
N LYS A 638 -39.73 8.93 24.50
CA LYS A 638 -41.15 8.64 24.67
C LYS A 638 -41.87 8.76 23.33
N SER A 639 -42.63 7.71 22.98
CA SER A 639 -43.50 7.69 21.80
C SER A 639 -44.72 8.61 21.97
N ASP A 640 -45.28 9.09 20.85
CA ASP A 640 -46.51 9.90 20.82
C ASP A 640 -47.79 9.04 20.96
N GLU A 641 -47.66 7.73 21.18
CA GLU A 641 -48.81 6.84 21.33
C GLU A 641 -49.56 7.00 22.67
N PRO A 642 -50.91 6.89 22.66
CA PRO A 642 -51.70 6.94 23.88
C PRO A 642 -51.26 5.86 24.89
N GLY A 643 -50.82 6.27 26.08
CA GLY A 643 -50.33 5.35 27.12
C GLY A 643 -48.82 5.12 27.14
N ALA A 644 -48.03 5.77 26.27
CA ALA A 644 -46.58 5.64 26.23
C ALA A 644 -45.89 6.13 27.53
N VAL A 645 -44.84 5.41 27.94
CA VAL A 645 -43.98 5.72 29.09
C VAL A 645 -42.61 6.23 28.61
N TRP A 646 -41.87 6.91 29.49
CA TRP A 646 -40.49 7.31 29.21
C TRP A 646 -39.57 6.09 29.30
N ILE A 647 -38.65 5.95 28.36
CA ILE A 647 -37.72 4.81 28.27
C ILE A 647 -36.29 5.34 28.25
N GLY A 648 -35.45 4.84 29.15
CA GLY A 648 -34.01 5.16 29.17
C GLY A 648 -33.29 4.42 28.05
N MET A 649 -32.71 5.15 27.11
CA MET A 649 -32.07 4.56 25.93
C MET A 649 -30.81 3.76 26.27
N ASP A 650 -30.14 4.08 27.37
CA ASP A 650 -28.95 3.36 27.86
C ASP A 650 -29.27 1.91 28.30
N ASN A 651 -30.54 1.63 28.61
CA ASN A 651 -31.02 0.31 29.06
C ASN A 651 -31.85 -0.43 28.00
N ALA A 652 -32.12 0.21 26.85
CA ALA A 652 -32.94 -0.34 25.77
C ALA A 652 -32.10 -1.12 24.75
N VAL A 653 -31.73 -2.37 25.10
CA VAL A 653 -30.86 -3.23 24.27
C VAL A 653 -31.60 -3.80 23.03
N ASP A 654 -32.92 -3.99 23.14
CA ASP A 654 -33.82 -4.50 22.09
C ASP A 654 -34.72 -3.38 21.53
N PRO A 655 -34.76 -3.15 20.20
CA PRO A 655 -35.66 -2.18 19.58
C PRO A 655 -37.15 -2.35 19.93
N SER A 656 -37.61 -3.57 20.22
CA SER A 656 -39.00 -3.81 20.64
C SER A 656 -39.32 -3.22 22.01
N ALA A 657 -38.31 -3.02 22.86
CA ALA A 657 -38.46 -2.41 24.18
C ALA A 657 -38.91 -0.94 24.09
N LEU A 658 -38.63 -0.24 23.00
CA LEU A 658 -39.02 1.17 22.77
C LEU A 658 -40.54 1.38 22.68
N THR A 659 -41.29 0.30 22.49
CA THR A 659 -42.75 0.30 22.38
C THR A 659 -43.43 -0.52 23.47
N ASP A 660 -42.66 -1.16 24.36
CA ASP A 660 -43.17 -2.01 25.43
C ASP A 660 -43.17 -1.27 26.78
N PRO A 661 -44.36 -0.87 27.31
CA PRO A 661 -44.46 -0.18 28.59
C PRO A 661 -44.10 -1.05 29.80
N SER A 662 -43.92 -2.36 29.61
CA SER A 662 -43.47 -3.31 30.64
C SER A 662 -41.97 -3.61 30.59
N SER A 663 -41.23 -2.96 29.67
CA SER A 663 -39.79 -3.19 29.53
C SER A 663 -39.02 -2.75 30.77
N SER A 664 -37.91 -3.44 31.07
CA SER A 664 -37.00 -3.06 32.16
C SER A 664 -36.32 -1.70 31.96
N ALA A 665 -36.47 -1.10 30.77
CA ALA A 665 -35.96 0.23 30.43
C ALA A 665 -37.00 1.33 30.66
N ALA A 666 -38.26 1.00 30.98
CA ALA A 666 -39.32 1.96 31.26
C ALA A 666 -39.13 2.65 32.62
N LEU A 667 -39.31 3.97 32.67
CA LEU A 667 -39.23 4.78 33.89
C LEU A 667 -40.54 4.72 34.68
N THR A 668 -40.43 4.70 36.01
CA THR A 668 -41.59 4.93 36.88
C THR A 668 -42.11 6.36 36.75
N LYS A 669 -43.36 6.61 37.18
CA LYS A 669 -43.95 7.95 37.13
C LYS A 669 -43.14 8.97 37.94
N GLU A 670 -42.57 8.53 39.06
CA GLU A 670 -41.73 9.35 39.94
C GLU A 670 -40.38 9.67 39.28
N ALA A 671 -39.73 8.68 38.65
CA ALA A 671 -38.47 8.88 37.92
C ALA A 671 -38.65 9.79 36.70
N ALA A 672 -39.77 9.66 35.99
CA ALA A 672 -40.11 10.54 34.87
C ALA A 672 -40.36 11.99 35.30
N ALA A 673 -40.96 12.20 36.49
CA ALA A 673 -41.20 13.53 37.04
C ALA A 673 -39.92 14.20 37.58
N ALA A 674 -38.87 13.42 37.86
CA ALA A 674 -37.58 13.90 38.36
C ALA A 674 -36.60 14.35 37.26
N LEU A 675 -36.97 14.24 35.98
CA LEU A 675 -36.12 14.65 34.86
C LEU A 675 -35.94 16.18 34.84
N LYS A 676 -34.68 16.64 34.85
CA LYS A 676 -34.30 18.06 34.88
C LYS A 676 -34.22 18.59 33.46
N VAL A 677 -35.26 19.29 33.00
CA VAL A 677 -35.29 19.90 31.66
C VAL A 677 -35.12 21.41 31.80
N THR A 678 -34.13 21.97 31.12
CA THR A 678 -33.82 23.41 31.12
C THR A 678 -34.06 24.07 29.78
N VAL A 679 -34.09 23.30 28.68
CA VAL A 679 -34.31 23.81 27.32
C VAL A 679 -35.32 22.91 26.59
N GLU A 680 -36.25 23.51 25.86
CA GLU A 680 -37.23 22.80 25.02
C GLU A 680 -37.14 23.22 23.55
N ILE A 681 -37.10 22.23 22.65
CA ILE A 681 -37.21 22.39 21.20
C ILE A 681 -38.48 21.67 20.72
N ALA A 682 -39.58 22.40 20.71
CA ALA A 682 -40.91 21.83 20.46
C ALA A 682 -41.20 21.58 18.96
N LYS A 683 -40.48 22.24 18.05
CA LYS A 683 -40.60 22.09 16.60
C LYS A 683 -39.32 22.58 15.90
N PRO A 684 -39.06 22.21 14.64
CA PRO A 684 -37.89 22.69 13.92
C PRO A 684 -37.79 24.22 13.98
N GLY A 685 -36.63 24.73 14.41
CA GLY A 685 -36.37 26.17 14.51
C GLY A 685 -37.00 26.90 15.70
N ALA A 686 -37.60 26.19 16.68
CA ALA A 686 -38.18 26.81 17.87
C ALA A 686 -37.53 26.26 19.14
N ILE A 687 -36.58 27.02 19.70
CA ILE A 687 -35.94 26.76 20.99
C ILE A 687 -36.47 27.73 22.05
N ALA A 688 -36.67 27.25 23.28
CA ALA A 688 -36.99 28.08 24.44
C ALA A 688 -36.29 27.56 25.69
N SER A 689 -35.91 28.47 26.60
CA SER A 689 -35.47 28.09 27.94
C SER A 689 -36.67 27.87 28.87
N LEU A 690 -36.59 26.84 29.70
CA LEU A 690 -37.54 26.56 30.78
C LEU A 690 -37.05 27.10 32.15
N GLU A 691 -35.87 27.71 32.17
CA GLU A 691 -35.30 28.34 33.37
C GLU A 691 -35.80 29.78 33.56
N THR A 692 -35.80 30.25 34.80
CA THR A 692 -36.16 31.65 35.08
C THR A 692 -35.07 32.61 34.58
N PRO A 693 -35.40 33.88 34.23
CA PRO A 693 -34.41 34.86 33.81
C PRO A 693 -33.25 35.06 34.81
N ALA A 694 -33.53 34.93 36.11
CA ALA A 694 -32.51 35.03 37.16
C ALA A 694 -31.51 33.85 37.12
N GLN A 695 -31.98 32.63 36.83
CA GLN A 695 -31.12 31.45 36.69
C GLN A 695 -30.25 31.52 35.44
N LEU A 696 -30.82 31.96 34.32
CA LEU A 696 -30.08 32.22 33.07
C LEU A 696 -28.98 33.27 33.28
N GLN A 697 -29.30 34.38 33.97
CA GLN A 697 -28.33 35.43 34.26
C GLN A 697 -27.16 34.91 35.12
N GLN A 698 -27.44 34.07 36.12
CA GLN A 698 -26.40 33.46 36.96
C GLN A 698 -25.44 32.56 36.16
N GLN A 699 -25.95 31.82 35.16
CA GLN A 699 -25.12 31.00 34.28
C GLN A 699 -24.24 31.86 33.37
N ILE A 700 -24.80 32.92 32.79
CA ILE A 700 -24.08 33.91 31.97
C ILE A 700 -22.92 34.52 32.76
N ASP A 701 -23.17 34.94 34.01
CA ASP A 701 -22.15 35.58 34.86
C ASP A 701 -21.02 34.61 35.24
N THR A 702 -21.35 33.32 35.42
CA THR A 702 -20.35 32.27 35.67
C THR A 702 -19.50 32.04 34.43
N LEU A 703 -20.13 31.87 33.27
CA LEU A 703 -19.43 31.57 32.01
C LEU A 703 -18.52 32.71 31.56
N LYS A 704 -18.92 33.98 31.77
CA LYS A 704 -18.05 35.15 31.53
C LYS A 704 -16.76 35.10 32.34
N LYS A 705 -16.81 34.63 33.59
CA LYS A 705 -15.61 34.49 34.43
C LYS A 705 -14.69 33.38 33.92
N ASP A 706 -15.25 32.31 33.36
CA ASP A 706 -14.45 31.19 32.85
C ASP A 706 -13.81 31.52 31.50
N ILE A 707 -14.47 32.30 30.63
CA ILE A 707 -13.87 32.82 29.39
C ILE A 707 -12.62 33.65 29.69
N VAL A 708 -12.68 34.55 30.68
CA VAL A 708 -11.52 35.36 31.09
C VAL A 708 -10.33 34.49 31.54
N LYS A 709 -10.60 33.35 32.21
CA LYS A 709 -9.53 32.41 32.60
C LYS A 709 -8.92 31.70 31.39
N LEU A 710 -9.76 31.30 30.42
CA LEU A 710 -9.31 30.66 29.19
C LEU A 710 -8.48 31.62 28.32
N GLU A 711 -8.86 32.89 28.24
CA GLU A 711 -8.10 33.95 27.58
C GLU A 711 -6.71 34.11 28.21
N ALA A 712 -6.64 34.23 29.54
CA ALA A 712 -5.36 34.33 30.24
C ALA A 712 -4.48 33.08 30.09
N ALA A 713 -5.07 31.88 30.07
CA ALA A 713 -4.34 30.63 29.85
C ALA A 713 -3.77 30.56 28.41
N LYS A 714 -4.55 31.00 27.42
CA LYS A 714 -4.11 31.05 26.02
C LYS A 714 -2.94 32.02 25.84
N GLU A 715 -3.01 33.20 26.45
CA GLU A 715 -1.90 34.18 26.41
C GLU A 715 -0.61 33.62 27.04
N ALA A 716 -0.73 32.89 28.15
CA ALA A 716 0.42 32.22 28.76
C ALA A 716 0.99 31.11 27.86
N ALA A 717 0.15 30.29 27.22
CA ALA A 717 0.60 29.24 26.30
C ALA A 717 1.30 29.80 25.05
N VAL A 718 0.87 30.97 24.57
CA VAL A 718 1.55 31.72 23.48
C VAL A 718 2.92 32.21 23.93
N ALA A 719 3.03 32.76 25.15
CA ALA A 719 4.31 33.19 25.70
C ALA A 719 5.30 32.03 25.88
N ASP A 720 4.79 30.83 26.18
CA ASP A 720 5.58 29.61 26.43
C ASP A 720 5.79 28.73 25.17
N LEU A 721 5.34 29.17 23.98
CA LEU A 721 5.48 28.46 22.70
C LEU A 721 4.86 27.04 22.66
N LYS A 722 3.77 26.82 23.39
CA LYS A 722 3.11 25.51 23.46
C LYS A 722 2.04 25.36 22.38
N LEU A 723 2.45 25.04 21.16
CA LEU A 723 1.62 25.03 19.95
C LEU A 723 0.32 24.22 20.07
N ASN A 724 0.39 22.99 20.62
CA ASN A 724 -0.79 22.14 20.81
C ASN A 724 -1.76 22.73 21.87
N GLU A 725 -1.21 23.31 22.94
CA GLU A 725 -2.00 23.94 24.01
C GLU A 725 -2.69 25.22 23.51
N ILE A 726 -2.08 25.97 22.59
CA ILE A 726 -2.66 27.18 21.99
C ILE A 726 -3.87 26.84 21.11
N ALA A 727 -3.77 25.79 20.28
CA ALA A 727 -4.86 25.34 19.42
C ALA A 727 -6.05 24.84 20.25
N ASP A 728 -5.79 24.00 21.25
CA ASP A 728 -6.82 23.47 22.14
C ASP A 728 -7.53 24.57 22.93
N LEU A 729 -6.77 25.52 23.50
CA LEU A 729 -7.33 26.65 24.23
C LEU A 729 -8.13 27.60 23.32
N ALA A 730 -7.74 27.74 22.05
CA ALA A 730 -8.51 28.54 21.09
C ALA A 730 -9.88 27.92 20.78
N VAL A 731 -9.95 26.59 20.63
CA VAL A 731 -11.21 25.87 20.42
C VAL A 731 -12.09 25.94 21.67
N GLN A 732 -11.52 25.72 22.86
CA GLN A 732 -12.26 25.81 24.14
C GLN A 732 -12.83 27.21 24.40
N LEU A 733 -12.06 28.24 24.08
CA LEU A 733 -12.48 29.63 24.22
C LEU A 733 -13.63 29.95 23.25
N LYS A 734 -13.55 29.50 22.00
CA LYS A 734 -14.61 29.70 21.01
C LYS A 734 -15.89 28.97 21.38
N ASP A 735 -15.79 27.75 21.90
CA ASP A 735 -16.93 26.99 22.41
C ASP A 735 -17.62 27.71 23.57
N ALA A 736 -16.84 28.20 24.54
CA ALA A 736 -17.36 28.95 25.68
C ALA A 736 -18.05 30.26 25.25
N GLN A 737 -17.50 30.97 24.25
CA GLN A 737 -18.12 32.16 23.67
C GLN A 737 -19.42 31.85 22.93
N ALA A 738 -19.49 30.74 22.20
CA ALA A 738 -20.71 30.28 21.54
C ALA A 738 -21.80 29.93 22.57
N GLN A 739 -21.44 29.21 23.63
CA GLN A 739 -22.34 28.90 24.75
C GLN A 739 -22.86 30.18 25.41
N LEU A 740 -22.00 31.18 25.59
CA LEU A 740 -22.39 32.48 26.14
C LEU A 740 -23.39 33.20 25.22
N GLY A 741 -23.08 33.29 23.92
CA GLY A 741 -23.96 33.91 22.93
C GLY A 741 -25.32 33.23 22.84
N MET A 742 -25.36 31.91 22.97
CA MET A 742 -26.60 31.13 23.01
C MET A 742 -27.45 31.47 24.24
N LEU A 743 -26.87 31.49 25.45
CA LEU A 743 -27.59 31.81 26.68
C LEU A 743 -28.11 33.26 26.69
N GLU A 744 -27.31 34.21 26.19
CA GLU A 744 -27.73 35.61 26.06
C GLU A 744 -28.88 35.77 25.05
N ALA A 745 -28.88 35.02 23.96
CA ALA A 745 -29.96 35.00 22.98
C ALA A 745 -31.24 34.38 23.57
N LEU A 746 -31.13 33.30 24.34
CA LEU A 746 -32.27 32.69 25.04
C LEU A 746 -32.86 33.61 26.10
N LEU A 747 -32.03 34.36 26.85
CA LEU A 747 -32.50 35.36 27.81
C LEU A 747 -33.28 36.49 27.12
N LYS A 748 -32.91 36.85 25.89
CA LYS A 748 -33.57 37.87 25.06
C LYS A 748 -34.78 37.33 24.28
N GLY A 749 -35.01 36.02 24.29
CA GLY A 749 -36.02 35.36 23.46
C GLY A 749 -35.71 35.37 21.95
N ASP A 750 -34.44 35.56 21.57
CA ASP A 750 -34.00 35.54 20.18
C ASP A 750 -33.65 34.10 19.74
N ASN A 751 -34.67 33.39 19.26
CA ASN A 751 -34.53 32.01 18.82
C ASN A 751 -33.54 31.84 17.66
N GLY A 752 -33.46 32.84 16.76
CA GLY A 752 -32.59 32.78 15.59
C GLY A 752 -31.12 32.88 15.97
N ALA A 753 -30.79 33.86 16.82
CA ALA A 753 -29.44 34.01 17.35
C ALA A 753 -29.03 32.82 18.23
N ALA A 754 -29.95 32.29 19.05
CA ALA A 754 -29.70 31.12 19.89
C ALA A 754 -29.38 29.87 19.05
N LEU A 755 -30.12 29.64 17.96
CA LEU A 755 -29.87 28.52 17.05
C LEU A 755 -28.54 28.67 16.30
N LYS A 756 -28.19 29.89 15.86
CA LYS A 756 -26.91 30.13 15.18
C LYS A 756 -25.71 29.86 16.10
N GLN A 757 -25.79 30.28 17.36
CA GLN A 757 -24.73 30.01 18.33
C GLN A 757 -24.66 28.52 18.71
N MET A 758 -25.81 27.84 18.79
CA MET A 758 -25.89 26.40 19.05
C MET A 758 -25.17 25.53 18.00
N GLU A 759 -25.06 25.99 16.75
CA GLU A 759 -24.31 25.26 15.71
C GLU A 759 -22.82 25.09 16.03
N LEU A 760 -22.28 26.00 16.84
CA LEU A 760 -20.88 26.01 17.27
C LEU A 760 -20.66 25.26 18.60
N VAL A 761 -21.69 25.15 19.45
CA VAL A 761 -21.56 24.56 20.79
C VAL A 761 -21.21 23.07 20.71
N ASN A 762 -20.11 22.68 21.35
CA ASN A 762 -19.61 21.31 21.44
C ASN A 762 -19.46 20.66 20.05
N ASN A 763 -19.01 21.45 19.07
CA ASN A 763 -18.86 21.04 17.67
C ASN A 763 -17.47 21.45 17.14
N PRO A 764 -16.43 20.59 17.30
CA PRO A 764 -15.05 20.96 17.01
C PRO A 764 -14.85 21.40 15.55
N ASP A 765 -15.48 20.73 14.58
CA ASP A 765 -15.34 21.06 13.16
C ASP A 765 -15.92 22.45 12.83
N ALA A 766 -17.09 22.79 13.41
CA ALA A 766 -17.71 24.10 13.21
C ALA A 766 -16.97 25.21 13.96
N LEU A 767 -16.40 24.91 15.13
CA LEU A 767 -15.56 25.83 15.89
C LEU A 767 -14.26 26.14 15.15
N ILE A 768 -13.61 25.12 14.58
CA ILE A 768 -12.41 25.28 13.76
C ILE A 768 -12.75 26.10 12.51
N ALA A 769 -13.82 25.78 11.79
CA ALA A 769 -14.25 26.55 10.62
C ALA A 769 -14.57 28.02 10.96
N ALA A 770 -15.24 28.28 12.08
CA ALA A 770 -15.54 29.64 12.53
C ALA A 770 -14.27 30.42 12.95
N LEU A 771 -13.27 29.73 13.52
CA LEU A 771 -11.95 30.32 13.81
C LEU A 771 -11.18 30.64 12.52
N SER A 772 -11.35 29.83 11.47
CA SER A 772 -10.77 30.08 10.14
C SER A 772 -11.48 31.22 9.39
N GLU A 773 -12.80 31.34 9.48
CA GLU A 773 -13.58 32.44 8.86
C GLU A 773 -13.25 33.81 9.50
N GLU A 774 -12.98 33.85 10.81
CA GLU A 774 -12.53 35.08 11.49
C GLU A 774 -11.11 35.53 11.04
N ALA A 775 -10.35 34.66 10.38
CA ALA A 775 -9.02 34.95 9.86
C ALA A 775 -8.99 35.42 8.39
N ALA A 776 -10.13 35.44 7.67
CA ALA A 776 -10.20 35.77 6.25
C ALA A 776 -10.60 37.24 5.98
N PRO A 777 -9.92 37.98 5.06
CA PRO A 777 -10.42 39.27 4.55
C PRO A 777 -11.55 39.05 3.51
N PRO A 778 -12.43 40.04 3.27
CA PRO A 778 -13.61 39.85 2.41
C PRO A 778 -13.20 39.76 0.93
N VAL A 779 -13.69 38.73 0.23
CA VAL A 779 -13.50 38.57 -1.23
C VAL A 779 -14.85 38.42 -1.93
N GLU A 780 -15.04 39.20 -3.01
CA GLU A 780 -16.18 39.17 -3.93
C GLU A 780 -16.18 37.92 -4.84
N PRO A 781 -17.33 37.50 -5.39
CA PRO A 781 -17.48 36.20 -6.02
C PRO A 781 -17.11 36.21 -7.52
N GLY A 782 -16.28 35.25 -7.95
CA GLY A 782 -16.18 34.86 -9.35
C GLY A 782 -15.03 33.91 -9.69
N GLY A 783 -15.33 32.77 -10.29
CA GLY A 783 -14.38 31.94 -11.06
C GLY A 783 -14.49 30.44 -10.83
N GLU A 784 -14.97 29.70 -11.84
CA GLU A 784 -15.06 28.24 -11.91
C GLU A 784 -13.74 27.55 -12.34
N GLU A 785 -13.72 26.21 -12.17
CA GLU A 785 -12.88 25.17 -12.82
C GLU A 785 -11.47 24.93 -12.23
N THR A 786 -10.85 23.74 -12.12
CA THR A 786 -11.15 22.28 -12.21
C THR A 786 -9.94 21.50 -11.61
N PRO A 787 -10.01 20.17 -11.38
CA PRO A 787 -9.07 19.40 -10.55
C PRO A 787 -7.87 18.77 -11.30
N GLY A 788 -6.67 18.78 -10.69
CA GLY A 788 -5.47 18.00 -11.07
C GLY A 788 -5.04 17.09 -9.91
N SER A 789 -5.04 15.75 -10.07
CA SER A 789 -3.91 14.90 -10.52
C SER A 789 -2.92 14.59 -9.40
N THR A 790 -3.16 13.50 -8.67
CA THR A 790 -2.20 12.88 -7.74
C THR A 790 -1.36 11.82 -8.46
N ALA A 791 -0.03 11.96 -8.38
CA ALA A 791 0.96 10.98 -8.81
C ALA A 791 1.09 9.81 -7.79
N PRO A 792 1.66 8.65 -8.17
CA PRO A 792 1.62 7.41 -7.39
C PRO A 792 2.80 7.28 -6.41
N GLY A 793 2.51 6.98 -5.14
CA GLY A 793 3.50 6.82 -4.07
C GLY A 793 4.21 5.47 -4.03
N ASN A 794 5.51 5.52 -3.74
CA ASN A 794 6.35 4.43 -3.24
C ASN A 794 5.89 4.02 -1.83
N SER A 795 6.00 2.73 -1.49
CA SER A 795 5.67 2.21 -0.16
C SER A 795 6.90 2.30 0.76
N GLU A 796 6.91 3.27 1.66
CA GLU A 796 7.90 3.41 2.74
C GLU A 796 7.50 2.57 3.97
N ALA A 797 8.50 2.06 4.69
CA ALA A 797 8.33 1.28 5.93
C ALA A 797 7.80 2.16 7.07
N SER A 798 7.08 1.58 8.04
CA SER A 798 6.53 2.35 9.17
C SER A 798 7.63 2.82 10.13
N GLU A 799 7.49 4.01 10.72
CA GLU A 799 8.40 4.64 11.70
C GLU A 799 8.91 3.67 12.79
N ASP A 800 8.02 2.85 13.36
CA ASP A 800 8.37 1.86 14.40
C ASP A 800 9.31 0.74 13.90
N GLN A 801 9.18 0.32 12.65
CA GLN A 801 10.06 -0.69 12.05
C GLN A 801 11.45 -0.12 11.78
N LEU A 802 11.51 1.16 11.40
CA LEU A 802 12.74 1.87 11.15
C LEU A 802 13.49 2.15 12.46
N ALA A 803 12.76 2.47 13.54
CA ALA A 803 13.27 2.58 14.92
C ALA A 803 13.94 1.27 15.39
N GLU A 804 13.24 0.16 15.27
CA GLU A 804 13.74 -1.17 15.68
C GLU A 804 14.95 -1.60 14.83
N GLN A 805 14.95 -1.25 13.54
CA GLN A 805 16.08 -1.50 12.65
C GLN A 805 17.30 -0.66 12.99
N ALA A 806 17.14 0.64 13.29
CA ALA A 806 18.24 1.52 13.69
C ALA A 806 18.86 1.06 15.03
N GLU A 807 18.04 0.68 16.01
CA GLU A 807 18.52 0.19 17.30
C GLU A 807 19.32 -1.12 17.14
N LEU A 808 18.86 -2.03 16.27
CA LEU A 808 19.58 -3.27 15.97
C LEU A 808 20.95 -3.01 15.32
N GLN A 809 21.04 -2.07 14.39
CA GLN A 809 22.32 -1.73 13.75
C GLN A 809 23.27 -1.02 14.72
N GLN A 810 22.74 -0.20 15.63
CA GLN A 810 23.51 0.44 16.69
C GLN A 810 24.12 -0.59 17.64
N GLN A 811 23.34 -1.59 18.08
CA GLN A 811 23.87 -2.67 18.93
C GLN A 811 24.98 -3.49 18.25
N LYS A 812 24.86 -3.74 16.94
CA LYS A 812 25.91 -4.44 16.17
C LYS A 812 27.18 -3.61 16.04
N LEU A 813 27.05 -2.30 15.82
CA LEU A 813 28.18 -1.38 15.82
C LEU A 813 28.90 -1.39 17.18
N GLU A 814 28.15 -1.34 18.28
CA GLU A 814 28.71 -1.40 19.63
C GLU A 814 29.44 -2.71 19.93
N GLN A 815 28.89 -3.84 19.47
CA GLN A 815 29.53 -5.15 19.59
C GLN A 815 30.84 -5.22 18.80
N ALA A 816 30.87 -4.69 17.58
CA ALA A 816 32.07 -4.66 16.75
C ALA A 816 33.17 -3.76 17.34
N ILE A 817 32.79 -2.60 17.90
CA ILE A 817 33.70 -1.71 18.62
C ILE A 817 34.24 -2.40 19.88
N ALA A 818 33.38 -3.07 20.66
CA ALA A 818 33.79 -3.80 21.86
C ALA A 818 34.68 -5.02 21.56
N ALA A 819 34.50 -5.65 20.40
CA ALA A 819 35.34 -6.75 19.91
C ALA A 819 36.69 -6.28 19.35
N GLY A 820 36.89 -4.96 19.17
CA GLY A 820 38.11 -4.40 18.61
C GLY A 820 38.26 -4.67 17.11
N GLU A 821 37.16 -4.89 16.39
CA GLU A 821 37.09 -5.24 14.96
C GLU A 821 36.68 -4.01 14.11
N PRO A 822 37.66 -3.21 13.62
CA PRO A 822 37.37 -1.93 12.96
C PRO A 822 36.66 -2.08 11.60
N GLU A 823 36.93 -3.15 10.86
CA GLU A 823 36.27 -3.42 9.57
C GLU A 823 34.80 -3.82 9.76
N ALA A 824 34.50 -4.59 10.82
CA ALA A 824 33.14 -4.95 11.17
C ALA A 824 32.35 -3.72 11.65
N ALA A 825 32.97 -2.85 12.44
CA ALA A 825 32.36 -1.58 12.87
C ALA A 825 32.08 -0.66 11.68
N ALA A 826 33.02 -0.54 10.74
CA ALA A 826 32.84 0.23 9.51
C ALA A 826 31.69 -0.33 8.64
N ALA A 827 31.57 -1.65 8.54
CA ALA A 827 30.51 -2.29 7.77
C ALA A 827 29.09 -2.10 8.36
N GLN A 828 28.97 -1.86 9.67
CA GLN A 828 27.66 -1.62 10.32
C GLN A 828 27.22 -0.15 10.27
N LEU A 829 28.09 0.79 9.88
CA LEU A 829 27.74 2.21 9.77
C LEU A 829 26.75 2.47 8.64
N GLN A 830 27.00 1.95 7.45
CA GLN A 830 26.15 2.18 6.28
C GLN A 830 24.67 1.76 6.46
N PRO A 831 24.34 0.59 7.04
CA PRO A 831 22.95 0.22 7.32
C PRO A 831 22.33 0.98 8.50
N LEU A 832 23.13 1.42 9.48
CA LEU A 832 22.66 2.29 10.57
C LEU A 832 22.24 3.65 10.03
N LEU A 833 23.07 4.23 9.15
CA LEU A 833 22.81 5.51 8.49
C LEU A 833 21.57 5.46 7.60
N ALA A 834 21.40 4.38 6.84
CA ALA A 834 20.20 4.18 6.02
C ALA A 834 18.92 4.09 6.88
N ALA A 835 18.97 3.38 8.02
CA ALA A 835 17.83 3.27 8.92
C ALA A 835 17.52 4.60 9.64
N GLN A 836 18.54 5.35 10.04
CA GLN A 836 18.38 6.66 10.68
C GLN A 836 17.89 7.74 9.71
N ALA A 837 18.28 7.70 8.44
CA ALA A 837 17.74 8.58 7.40
C ALA A 837 16.24 8.35 7.19
N GLN A 838 15.82 7.07 7.12
CA GLN A 838 14.40 6.70 6.99
C GLN A 838 13.57 7.07 8.23
N LEU A 839 14.18 7.07 9.43
CA LEU A 839 13.55 7.57 10.67
C LEU A 839 13.42 9.10 10.71
N ALA A 840 14.31 9.83 10.06
CA ALA A 840 14.32 11.29 10.09
C ALA A 840 13.18 11.90 9.26
N ASP A 841 12.69 11.19 8.23
CA ASP A 841 11.48 11.54 7.48
C ASP A 841 10.20 11.46 8.36
N ALA A 842 10.26 10.79 9.52
CA ALA A 842 9.20 10.77 10.51
C ALA A 842 9.51 11.77 11.65
N GLN A 843 8.67 12.78 11.80
CA GLN A 843 8.95 14.12 12.38
C GLN A 843 9.41 14.21 13.86
N THR A 844 9.87 13.14 14.53
CA THR A 844 10.37 13.23 15.92
C THR A 844 11.70 12.53 16.22
N GLY A 845 12.34 11.83 15.26
CA GLY A 845 13.52 10.98 15.50
C GLY A 845 14.91 11.64 15.49
N ALA A 846 15.06 12.86 14.94
CA ALA A 846 16.38 13.45 14.65
C ALA A 846 17.28 13.68 15.89
N SER A 847 16.69 13.94 17.06
CA SER A 847 17.43 14.22 18.30
C SER A 847 18.11 12.97 18.90
N VAL A 848 17.49 11.79 18.77
CA VAL A 848 18.00 10.51 19.25
C VAL A 848 19.10 9.98 18.33
N GLY A 849 18.90 10.10 17.01
CA GLY A 849 19.90 9.77 15.99
C GLY A 849 21.19 10.59 16.16
N LEU A 850 21.09 11.91 16.31
CA LEU A 850 22.25 12.78 16.52
C LEU A 850 23.04 12.47 17.80
N ALA A 851 22.38 12.07 18.89
CA ALA A 851 23.05 11.65 20.12
C ALA A 851 23.84 10.35 19.91
N SER A 852 23.25 9.37 19.23
CA SER A 852 23.87 8.08 18.94
C SER A 852 25.11 8.21 18.03
N LEU A 853 25.04 9.04 16.98
CA LEU A 853 26.16 9.29 16.07
C LEU A 853 27.30 10.05 16.74
N LYS A 854 27.00 11.00 17.63
CA LYS A 854 28.01 11.68 18.46
C LYS A 854 28.76 10.69 19.34
N GLU A 855 28.05 9.75 19.95
CA GLU A 855 28.66 8.71 20.78
C GLU A 855 29.52 7.74 19.95
N ALA A 856 29.02 7.31 18.77
CA ALA A 856 29.77 6.48 17.83
C ALA A 856 31.05 7.18 17.36
N LYS A 857 30.98 8.49 17.03
CA LYS A 857 32.15 9.30 16.66
C LYS A 857 33.20 9.31 17.77
N LEU A 858 32.80 9.53 19.03
CA LEU A 858 33.72 9.53 20.17
C LEU A 858 34.42 8.17 20.34
N LYS A 859 33.69 7.08 20.18
CA LYS A 859 34.25 5.71 20.24
C LYS A 859 35.23 5.45 19.08
N LEU A 860 34.91 5.89 17.86
CA LEU A 860 35.80 5.77 16.69
C LEU A 860 37.06 6.65 16.82
N GLN A 861 36.94 7.86 17.36
CA GLN A 861 38.10 8.73 17.64
C GLN A 861 39.02 8.13 18.70
N ALA A 862 38.47 7.50 19.74
CA ALA A 862 39.26 6.76 20.71
C ALA A 862 39.99 5.57 20.05
N ALA A 863 39.32 4.81 19.19
CA ALA A 863 39.94 3.72 18.43
C ALA A 863 41.04 4.20 17.48
N LEU A 864 40.83 5.35 16.80
CA LEU A 864 41.84 5.97 15.93
C LEU A 864 43.09 6.35 16.72
N SER A 865 42.92 6.92 17.92
CA SER A 865 44.04 7.27 18.80
C SER A 865 44.83 6.05 19.29
N ALA A 866 44.18 4.88 19.43
CA ALA A 866 44.82 3.62 19.81
C ALA A 866 45.51 2.90 18.64
N ALA A 867 45.13 3.21 17.39
CA ALA A 867 45.60 2.55 16.18
C ALA A 867 46.91 3.13 15.60
N GLN A 868 47.55 4.10 16.27
CA GLN A 868 48.67 4.92 15.76
C GLN A 868 49.88 4.17 15.14
N GLN A 869 50.01 2.86 15.32
CA GLN A 869 51.08 2.03 14.75
C GLN A 869 50.66 1.22 13.51
N ASP A 870 49.40 1.30 13.08
CA ASP A 870 48.84 0.53 11.98
C ASP A 870 48.20 1.47 10.92
N PRO A 871 48.92 1.74 9.81
CA PRO A 871 48.50 2.72 8.81
C PRO A 871 47.22 2.33 8.05
N GLU A 872 46.94 1.03 7.86
CA GLU A 872 45.70 0.58 7.20
C GLU A 872 44.51 0.75 8.14
N ARG A 873 44.70 0.48 9.44
CA ARG A 873 43.68 0.70 10.46
C ARG A 873 43.38 2.17 10.66
N VAL A 874 44.40 3.04 10.61
CA VAL A 874 44.23 4.50 10.64
C VAL A 874 43.39 4.97 9.44
N ALA A 875 43.74 4.56 8.22
CA ALA A 875 43.00 4.95 7.03
C ALA A 875 41.52 4.51 7.06
N THR A 876 41.25 3.31 7.57
CA THR A 876 39.88 2.76 7.68
C THR A 876 39.06 3.53 8.72
N LEU A 877 39.65 3.80 9.90
CA LEU A 877 38.98 4.56 10.95
C LEU A 877 38.76 6.03 10.58
N THR A 878 39.69 6.64 9.84
CA THR A 878 39.51 7.99 9.30
C THR A 878 38.31 8.06 8.36
N ARG A 879 38.19 7.15 7.38
CA ARG A 879 37.02 7.09 6.49
C ARG A 879 35.71 6.85 7.24
N ALA A 880 35.74 6.03 8.28
CA ALA A 880 34.57 5.78 9.11
C ALA A 880 34.13 7.03 9.89
N ILE A 881 35.08 7.84 10.39
CA ILE A 881 34.79 9.11 11.06
C ILE A 881 34.23 10.13 10.06
N GLU A 882 34.79 10.20 8.85
CA GLU A 882 34.29 11.06 7.77
C GLU A 882 32.84 10.72 7.41
N ALA A 883 32.51 9.43 7.25
CA ALA A 883 31.13 8.99 6.99
C ALA A 883 30.14 9.32 8.13
N VAL A 884 30.59 9.24 9.39
CA VAL A 884 29.76 9.66 10.55
C VAL A 884 29.54 11.17 10.56
N ASP A 885 30.54 11.95 10.17
CA ASP A 885 30.44 13.40 10.09
C ASP A 885 29.50 13.85 8.97
N GLU A 886 29.56 13.21 7.80
CA GLU A 886 28.61 13.43 6.69
C GLU A 886 27.17 13.11 7.11
N ALA A 887 26.96 12.02 7.84
CA ALA A 887 25.64 11.65 8.33
C ALA A 887 25.08 12.60 9.41
N MET A 888 25.92 13.01 10.36
CA MET A 888 25.54 14.00 11.36
C MET A 888 25.18 15.34 10.71
N HIS A 889 25.87 15.69 9.63
CA HIS A 889 25.59 16.88 8.83
C HIS A 889 24.22 16.77 8.14
N SER A 890 23.94 15.65 7.48
CA SER A 890 22.64 15.36 6.86
C SER A 890 21.49 15.46 7.87
N LEU A 891 21.57 14.75 9.01
CA LEU A 891 20.51 14.76 10.01
C LEU A 891 20.25 16.15 10.65
N GLN A 892 21.30 16.96 10.81
CA GLN A 892 21.13 18.34 11.29
C GLN A 892 20.38 19.20 10.28
N LYS A 893 20.67 18.99 9.00
CA LYS A 893 20.06 19.69 7.89
C LYS A 893 18.59 19.27 7.72
N ASP A 894 18.29 17.98 7.79
CA ASP A 894 16.92 17.45 7.73
C ASP A 894 16.05 18.04 8.86
N ALA A 895 16.60 18.10 10.09
CA ALA A 895 15.90 18.72 11.22
C ALA A 895 15.65 20.23 11.04
N LEU A 896 16.57 20.95 10.39
CA LEU A 896 16.39 22.36 10.08
C LEU A 896 15.39 22.59 8.95
N PHE A 897 15.34 21.70 7.94
CA PHE A 897 14.32 21.74 6.89
C PHE A 897 12.92 21.42 7.43
N ALA A 898 12.78 20.43 8.31
CA ALA A 898 11.49 20.15 8.96
C ALA A 898 10.96 21.35 9.77
N GLN A 899 11.87 22.08 10.46
CA GLN A 899 11.50 23.33 11.13
C GLN A 899 11.15 24.44 10.14
N LEU A 900 11.88 24.56 9.04
CA LEU A 900 11.63 25.54 7.99
C LEU A 900 10.25 25.31 7.37
N ASP A 901 9.91 24.08 6.99
CA ASP A 901 8.63 23.71 6.39
C ASP A 901 7.46 24.02 7.33
N ALA A 902 7.58 23.63 8.61
CA ALA A 902 6.55 23.91 9.61
C ALA A 902 6.33 25.41 9.83
N VAL A 903 7.39 26.21 9.89
CA VAL A 903 7.28 27.67 10.06
C VAL A 903 6.74 28.32 8.78
N GLN A 904 7.12 27.84 7.60
CA GLN A 904 6.60 28.31 6.31
C GLN A 904 5.10 28.01 6.14
N GLU A 905 4.65 26.81 6.53
CA GLU A 905 3.23 26.44 6.51
C GLU A 905 2.40 27.32 7.46
N LEU A 906 2.92 27.55 8.69
CA LEU A 906 2.30 28.46 9.65
C LEU A 906 2.27 29.91 9.13
N ALA A 907 3.33 30.38 8.49
CA ALA A 907 3.39 31.74 7.92
C ALA A 907 2.43 31.92 6.74
N ALA A 908 2.27 30.89 5.89
CA ALA A 908 1.36 30.88 4.76
C ALA A 908 -0.13 30.85 5.20
N ALA A 909 -0.42 30.28 6.37
CA ALA A 909 -1.77 30.25 6.94
C ALA A 909 -2.20 31.57 7.61
N LEU A 910 -1.28 32.54 7.81
CA LEU A 910 -1.56 33.81 8.47
C LEU A 910 -1.78 34.98 7.49
N PRO A 911 -2.54 36.02 7.89
CA PRO A 911 -2.74 37.20 7.03
C PRO A 911 -1.43 37.93 6.72
N PRO A 912 -1.25 38.40 5.45
CA PRO A 912 -0.07 39.15 5.03
C PRO A 912 0.13 40.42 5.86
N ALA A 913 1.38 40.68 6.28
CA ALA A 913 1.85 41.79 7.10
C ALA A 913 1.32 41.85 8.55
N SER A 914 0.78 40.76 9.10
CA SER A 914 0.49 40.68 10.54
C SER A 914 1.77 40.64 11.37
N ALA A 915 1.74 41.16 12.61
CA ALA A 915 2.93 41.15 13.48
C ALA A 915 3.48 39.73 13.71
N VAL A 916 2.58 38.73 13.78
CA VAL A 916 2.93 37.32 13.93
C VAL A 916 3.56 36.77 12.66
N GLN A 917 3.01 37.08 11.48
CA GLN A 917 3.60 36.64 10.22
C GLN A 917 4.99 37.28 9.99
N GLN A 918 5.19 38.56 10.32
CA GLN A 918 6.52 39.19 10.27
C GLN A 918 7.53 38.51 11.20
N GLN A 919 7.08 38.03 12.37
CA GLN A 919 7.93 37.24 13.27
C GLN A 919 8.26 35.87 12.69
N LEU A 920 7.32 35.20 12.03
CA LEU A 920 7.58 33.93 11.36
C LEU A 920 8.50 34.11 10.13
N GLU A 921 8.37 35.17 9.35
CA GLU A 921 9.29 35.50 8.24
C GLU A 921 10.72 35.76 8.74
N GLN A 922 10.88 36.40 9.90
CA GLN A 922 12.18 36.54 10.56
C GLN A 922 12.74 35.18 11.01
N GLN A 923 11.88 34.27 11.48
CA GLN A 923 12.29 32.91 11.83
C GLN A 923 12.68 32.08 10.60
N ILE A 924 11.94 32.19 9.48
CA ILE A 924 12.28 31.57 8.19
C ILE A 924 13.66 32.03 7.74
N THR A 925 13.92 33.34 7.77
CA THR A 925 15.22 33.92 7.40
C THR A 925 16.34 33.34 8.29
N LYS A 926 16.11 33.25 9.60
CA LYS A 926 17.08 32.69 10.54
C LYS A 926 17.35 31.20 10.30
N LEU A 927 16.32 30.40 10.01
CA LEU A 927 16.45 28.97 9.70
C LEU A 927 17.22 28.77 8.38
N LEU A 928 16.93 29.58 7.37
CA LEU A 928 17.66 29.58 6.09
C LEU A 928 19.14 29.95 6.28
N GLU A 929 19.46 30.94 7.12
CA GLU A 929 20.85 31.27 7.47
C GLU A 929 21.55 30.12 8.20
N GLN A 930 20.85 29.39 9.08
CA GLN A 930 21.40 28.22 9.74
C GLN A 930 21.67 27.08 8.75
N LEU A 931 20.75 26.83 7.81
CA LEU A 931 20.95 25.86 6.73
C LEU A 931 22.14 26.25 5.83
N GLN A 932 22.26 27.53 5.49
CA GLN A 932 23.39 28.05 4.71
C GLN A 932 24.73 27.85 5.44
N GLN A 933 24.79 28.10 6.75
CA GLN A 933 25.99 27.84 7.56
C GLN A 933 26.35 26.35 7.58
N GLN A 934 25.36 25.47 7.65
CA GLN A 934 25.58 24.04 7.53
C GLN A 934 26.12 23.69 6.15
N GLU A 935 25.49 24.13 5.07
CA GLU A 935 25.97 23.89 3.70
C GLU A 935 27.40 24.38 3.46
N LYS A 936 27.76 25.53 4.03
CA LYS A 936 29.13 26.05 3.98
C LYS A 936 30.16 25.12 4.62
N ALA A 937 29.78 24.34 5.63
CA ALA A 937 30.68 23.41 6.32
C ALA A 937 31.14 22.24 5.44
N LYS A 938 30.50 22.01 4.28
CA LYS A 938 30.91 20.98 3.29
C LYS A 938 32.22 21.31 2.56
N TYR A 939 32.64 22.56 2.64
CA TYR A 939 33.79 23.09 1.90
C TYR A 939 34.97 23.34 2.84
N THR A 940 36.14 22.92 2.39
CA THR A 940 37.40 23.32 3.03
C THR A 940 37.69 24.80 2.76
N PRO A 941 38.50 25.47 3.59
CA PRO A 941 38.90 26.86 3.34
C PRO A 941 39.57 27.07 1.97
N GLU A 942 40.33 26.08 1.49
CA GLU A 942 40.99 26.11 0.18
C GLU A 942 39.98 26.03 -0.97
N GLU A 943 38.97 25.16 -0.86
CA GLU A 943 37.89 25.06 -1.85
C GLU A 943 37.04 26.34 -1.90
N LEU A 944 36.72 26.94 -0.74
CA LEU A 944 36.00 28.22 -0.69
C LEU A 944 36.80 29.35 -1.37
N GLN A 945 38.13 29.36 -1.19
CA GLN A 945 39.00 30.31 -1.86
C GLN A 945 39.01 30.09 -3.38
N ALA A 946 39.10 28.85 -3.85
CA ALA A 946 39.03 28.53 -5.27
C ALA A 946 37.69 28.94 -5.90
N LEU A 947 36.57 28.67 -5.22
CA LEU A 947 35.24 29.10 -5.66
C LEU A 947 35.12 30.64 -5.74
N ALA A 948 35.73 31.36 -4.81
CA ALA A 948 35.76 32.82 -4.84
C ALA A 948 36.56 33.35 -6.04
N GLU A 949 37.72 32.75 -6.35
CA GLU A 949 38.52 33.12 -7.53
C GLU A 949 37.75 32.87 -8.83
N ILE A 950 37.06 31.73 -8.95
CA ILE A 950 36.22 31.42 -10.11
C ILE A 950 35.03 32.38 -10.19
N SER A 951 34.42 32.74 -9.06
CA SER A 951 33.34 33.74 -9.00
C SER A 951 33.80 35.08 -9.59
N THR A 952 35.00 35.56 -9.22
CA THR A 952 35.53 36.80 -9.81
C THR A 952 35.77 36.69 -11.31
N THR A 953 36.21 35.52 -11.78
CA THR A 953 36.43 35.27 -13.21
C THR A 953 35.11 35.30 -13.97
N LEU A 954 34.08 34.63 -13.45
CA LEU A 954 32.74 34.58 -14.06
C LEU A 954 32.07 35.95 -14.09
N ALA A 955 32.18 36.75 -13.03
CA ALA A 955 31.64 38.11 -12.97
C ALA A 955 32.27 39.07 -14.00
N ASN A 956 33.51 38.79 -14.44
CA ASN A 956 34.21 39.60 -15.44
C ASN A 956 33.85 39.24 -16.89
N ILE A 957 33.11 38.15 -17.11
CA ILE A 957 32.64 37.76 -18.44
C ILE A 957 31.44 38.66 -18.80
N THR A 958 31.64 39.55 -19.78
CA THR A 958 30.62 40.50 -20.26
C THR A 958 30.09 40.17 -21.65
N THR A 959 30.68 39.20 -22.34
CA THR A 959 30.26 38.72 -23.66
C THR A 959 30.43 37.20 -23.76
N VAL A 960 29.52 36.53 -24.47
CA VAL A 960 29.62 35.10 -24.79
C VAL A 960 29.58 34.90 -26.30
N ASP A 961 30.44 34.03 -26.80
CA ASP A 961 30.49 33.65 -28.21
C ASP A 961 29.35 32.66 -28.52
N THR A 962 28.45 33.06 -29.42
CA THR A 962 27.28 32.25 -29.82
C THR A 962 27.47 31.51 -31.15
N SER A 963 28.67 31.50 -31.72
CA SER A 963 28.92 30.83 -33.00
C SER A 963 28.72 29.30 -32.91
N SER A 964 27.72 28.79 -33.64
CA SER A 964 27.50 27.34 -33.81
C SER A 964 28.53 26.78 -34.80
N SER A 965 29.26 25.72 -34.43
CA SER A 965 30.36 25.11 -35.21
C SER A 965 29.95 24.40 -36.52
N SER A 966 28.85 24.80 -37.18
CA SER A 966 28.46 24.26 -38.49
C SER A 966 28.08 25.37 -39.48
N GLY A 967 29.02 25.77 -40.35
CA GLY A 967 28.73 26.42 -41.63
C GLY A 967 29.16 27.89 -41.78
N SER A 968 30.33 28.10 -42.38
CA SER A 968 30.69 29.15 -43.36
C SER A 968 29.99 30.54 -43.32
N ASP A 969 30.05 31.28 -42.21
CA ASP A 969 30.00 32.76 -42.25
C ASP A 969 30.78 33.37 -41.06
N PRO A 970 31.79 34.24 -41.28
CA PRO A 970 32.62 34.79 -40.22
C PRO A 970 32.08 36.15 -39.75
N GLU A 971 30.95 36.17 -39.07
CA GLU A 971 30.60 37.30 -38.19
C GLU A 971 30.50 36.79 -36.75
N SER A 972 31.51 37.16 -35.94
CA SER A 972 31.56 36.94 -34.50
C SER A 972 30.38 37.67 -33.85
N SER A 973 29.32 36.93 -33.50
CA SER A 973 28.18 37.44 -32.74
C SER A 973 28.43 37.26 -31.25
N LEU A 974 29.29 38.13 -30.72
CA LEU A 974 29.47 38.29 -29.28
C LEU A 974 28.18 38.90 -28.70
N VAL A 975 27.45 38.12 -27.90
CA VAL A 975 26.24 38.59 -27.22
C VAL A 975 26.63 39.16 -25.85
N PRO A 976 26.21 40.38 -25.50
CA PRO A 976 26.47 40.92 -24.17
C PRO A 976 25.69 40.14 -23.11
N VAL A 977 26.36 39.81 -22.00
CA VAL A 977 25.75 39.12 -20.86
C VAL A 977 26.12 39.81 -19.56
N THR A 978 25.22 39.73 -18.57
CA THR A 978 25.53 40.07 -17.18
C THR A 978 25.50 38.79 -16.36
N ILE A 979 26.64 38.42 -15.79
CA ILE A 979 26.81 37.21 -14.98
C ILE A 979 26.99 37.62 -13.51
N GLN A 980 26.09 37.19 -12.65
CA GLN A 980 26.17 37.33 -11.20
C GLN A 980 26.41 35.95 -10.57
N PRO A 981 27.61 35.67 -10.06
CA PRO A 981 27.85 34.45 -9.30
C PRO A 981 26.99 34.40 -8.02
N ILE A 982 26.46 33.23 -7.72
CA ILE A 982 25.81 32.90 -6.46
C ILE A 982 26.79 32.03 -5.66
N SER A 983 26.92 32.28 -4.35
CA SER A 983 27.71 31.44 -3.47
C SER A 983 27.19 30.00 -3.47
N ALA A 984 28.09 29.02 -3.51
CA ALA A 984 27.72 27.62 -3.61
C ALA A 984 26.86 27.14 -2.41
N GLU A 985 27.11 27.69 -1.22
CA GLU A 985 26.32 27.41 0.00
C GLU A 985 24.88 27.95 -0.03
N ASN A 986 24.49 28.72 -1.06
CA ASN A 986 23.13 29.22 -1.22
C ASN A 986 22.23 28.28 -2.02
N VAL A 987 22.75 27.17 -2.53
CA VAL A 987 21.92 26.14 -3.16
C VAL A 987 21.69 25.04 -2.13
N LEU A 988 20.48 24.99 -1.61
CA LEU A 988 20.06 24.05 -0.58
C LEU A 988 19.17 22.96 -1.19
N SER A 989 19.25 21.75 -0.69
CA SER A 989 18.33 20.67 -1.03
C SER A 989 18.12 19.82 0.21
N PRO A 990 16.90 19.46 0.65
CA PRO A 990 16.71 18.72 1.88
C PRO A 990 17.47 17.39 1.83
N ASN A 991 17.27 16.61 0.76
CA ASN A 991 17.71 15.20 0.74
C ASN A 991 18.84 14.91 -0.26
N ILE A 992 19.29 15.90 -1.05
CA ILE A 992 20.39 15.72 -2.02
C ILE A 992 21.66 16.44 -1.55
N PHE A 993 22.76 15.68 -1.50
CA PHE A 993 24.09 16.24 -1.29
C PHE A 993 24.64 16.77 -2.62
N ILE A 994 24.55 18.08 -2.83
CA ILE A 994 25.13 18.74 -3.99
C ILE A 994 26.42 19.44 -3.57
N LYS A 995 27.54 19.12 -4.22
CA LYS A 995 28.82 19.82 -4.03
C LYS A 995 29.29 20.43 -5.34
N PHE A 996 29.40 21.75 -5.35
CA PHE A 996 29.84 22.52 -6.51
C PHE A 996 31.37 22.69 -6.56
N ASP A 997 31.96 22.41 -7.72
CA ASP A 997 33.36 22.72 -8.03
C ASP A 997 33.53 24.10 -8.70
N VAL A 998 32.44 24.66 -9.24
CA VAL A 998 32.32 26.04 -9.72
C VAL A 998 31.00 26.66 -9.25
N PRO A 999 30.93 27.97 -8.96
CA PRO A 999 29.75 28.58 -8.37
C PRO A 999 28.57 28.60 -9.38
N PRO A 1000 27.33 28.42 -8.90
CA PRO A 1000 26.13 28.77 -9.65
C PRO A 1000 26.13 30.23 -10.11
N VAL A 1001 25.38 30.56 -11.16
CA VAL A 1001 25.34 31.93 -11.69
C VAL A 1001 23.92 32.35 -12.09
N ILE A 1002 23.64 33.65 -11.99
CA ILE A 1002 22.49 34.28 -12.62
C ILE A 1002 23.00 34.99 -13.88
N ILE A 1003 22.46 34.61 -15.04
CA ILE A 1003 22.79 35.20 -16.33
C ILE A 1003 21.56 35.93 -16.83
N ASN A 1004 21.64 37.25 -17.00
CA ASN A 1004 20.54 38.09 -17.48
C ASN A 1004 19.20 37.87 -16.71
N GLY A 1005 19.28 37.62 -15.40
CA GLY A 1005 18.12 37.40 -14.53
C GLY A 1005 17.62 35.95 -14.46
N GLN A 1006 18.26 35.00 -15.14
CA GLN A 1006 17.93 33.58 -15.10
C GLN A 1006 19.03 32.78 -14.40
N ALA A 1007 18.65 31.85 -13.52
CA ALA A 1007 19.60 31.00 -12.80
C ALA A 1007 20.13 29.86 -13.71
N TYR A 1008 21.44 29.64 -13.66
CA TYR A 1008 22.14 28.57 -14.35
C TYR A 1008 22.98 27.78 -13.36
N LEU A 1009 22.94 26.46 -13.49
CA LEU A 1009 23.76 25.55 -12.69
C LEU A 1009 24.79 24.82 -13.54
N PRO A 1010 25.97 24.48 -12.98
CA PRO A 1010 26.89 23.55 -13.60
C PRO A 1010 26.25 22.17 -13.72
N ILE A 1011 26.00 21.72 -14.95
CA ILE A 1011 25.19 20.52 -15.21
C ILE A 1011 25.79 19.26 -14.58
N ARG A 1012 27.13 19.15 -14.53
CA ARG A 1012 27.82 17.99 -13.96
C ARG A 1012 27.58 17.88 -12.46
N SER A 1013 27.82 18.96 -11.71
CA SER A 1013 27.69 18.98 -10.25
C SER A 1013 26.28 18.60 -9.82
N VAL A 1014 25.27 19.07 -10.54
CA VAL A 1014 23.87 18.73 -10.26
C VAL A 1014 23.58 17.28 -10.68
N SER A 1015 23.80 16.93 -11.95
CA SER A 1015 23.38 15.63 -12.49
C SER A 1015 24.05 14.43 -11.80
N GLU A 1016 25.35 14.52 -11.48
CA GLU A 1016 26.06 13.45 -10.76
C GLU A 1016 25.54 13.30 -9.33
N SER A 1017 25.12 14.38 -8.68
CA SER A 1017 24.50 14.33 -7.34
C SER A 1017 23.15 13.60 -7.34
N PHE A 1018 22.51 13.48 -8.51
CA PHE A 1018 21.31 12.68 -8.74
C PHE A 1018 21.60 11.28 -9.31
N GLY A 1019 22.86 10.84 -9.28
CA GLY A 1019 23.25 9.52 -9.78
C GLY A 1019 23.26 9.38 -11.30
N ALA A 1020 23.18 10.50 -12.04
CA ALA A 1020 23.26 10.49 -13.49
C ALA A 1020 24.71 10.46 -13.99
N ALA A 1021 24.96 9.72 -15.07
CA ALA A 1021 26.24 9.75 -15.77
C ALA A 1021 26.29 10.95 -16.74
N VAL A 1022 27.38 11.72 -16.71
CA VAL A 1022 27.55 12.91 -17.57
C VAL A 1022 28.72 12.71 -18.53
N ASP A 1023 28.41 12.63 -19.82
CA ASP A 1023 29.38 12.55 -20.90
C ASP A 1023 29.47 13.87 -21.67
N TRP A 1024 30.67 14.18 -22.18
CA TRP A 1024 30.95 15.40 -22.93
C TRP A 1024 31.63 15.06 -24.26
N ASP A 1025 30.95 15.38 -25.36
CA ASP A 1025 31.50 15.28 -26.70
C ASP A 1025 32.11 16.62 -27.13
N GLN A 1026 33.44 16.65 -27.22
CA GLN A 1026 34.20 17.82 -27.61
C GLN A 1026 34.03 18.20 -29.09
N GLU A 1027 33.77 17.24 -29.99
CA GLU A 1027 33.63 17.52 -31.42
C GLU A 1027 32.30 18.21 -31.72
N SER A 1028 31.21 17.71 -31.13
CA SER A 1028 29.87 18.27 -31.34
C SER A 1028 29.52 19.39 -30.36
N LEU A 1029 30.31 19.60 -29.30
CA LEU A 1029 30.03 20.47 -28.16
C LEU A 1029 28.71 20.11 -27.48
N THR A 1030 28.50 18.82 -27.24
CA THR A 1030 27.26 18.27 -26.68
C THR A 1030 27.52 17.64 -25.32
N VAL A 1031 26.71 18.03 -24.33
CA VAL A 1031 26.64 17.33 -23.05
C VAL A 1031 25.51 16.31 -23.10
N THR A 1032 25.80 15.09 -22.64
CA THR A 1032 24.83 14.00 -22.51
C THR A 1032 24.74 13.59 -21.05
N VAL A 1033 23.54 13.68 -20.47
CA VAL A 1033 23.23 13.22 -19.12
C VAL A 1033 22.35 11.98 -19.23
N SER A 1034 22.80 10.86 -18.67
CA SER A 1034 22.09 9.58 -18.71
C SER A 1034 21.69 9.14 -17.30
N THR A 1035 20.40 8.87 -17.11
CA THR A 1035 19.84 8.28 -15.90
C THR A 1035 19.28 6.88 -16.22
N GLU A 1036 18.77 6.16 -15.23
CA GLU A 1036 18.09 4.86 -15.45
C GLU A 1036 16.74 4.99 -16.19
N TYR A 1037 16.15 6.19 -16.25
CA TYR A 1037 14.83 6.42 -16.85
C TYR A 1037 14.83 7.37 -18.06
N ALA A 1038 15.86 8.22 -18.21
CA ALA A 1038 15.90 9.26 -19.24
C ALA A 1038 17.34 9.60 -19.70
N THR A 1039 17.48 9.97 -20.97
CA THR A 1039 18.72 10.52 -21.58
C THR A 1039 18.49 11.94 -22.06
N ILE A 1040 19.21 12.90 -21.47
CA ILE A 1040 19.14 14.33 -21.82
C ILE A 1040 20.38 14.69 -22.64
N THR A 1041 20.20 15.28 -23.82
CA THR A 1041 21.31 15.81 -24.62
C THR A 1041 21.11 17.30 -24.89
N SER A 1042 22.16 18.10 -24.68
CA SER A 1042 22.12 19.53 -24.93
C SER A 1042 23.40 19.99 -25.60
N ARG A 1043 23.28 20.73 -26.70
CA ARG A 1043 24.42 21.32 -27.42
C ARG A 1043 24.65 22.74 -26.95
N ILE A 1044 25.91 23.14 -26.78
CA ILE A 1044 26.27 24.51 -26.41
C ILE A 1044 25.74 25.50 -27.45
N ASN A 1045 25.28 26.66 -26.99
CA ASN A 1045 24.70 27.73 -27.79
C ASN A 1045 23.41 27.34 -28.56
N ASN A 1046 22.77 26.23 -28.19
CA ASN A 1046 21.50 25.80 -28.77
C ASN A 1046 20.37 25.93 -27.74
N THR A 1047 19.21 26.44 -28.16
CA THR A 1047 17.98 26.55 -27.36
C THR A 1047 17.06 25.34 -27.53
N THR A 1048 17.49 24.34 -28.29
CA THR A 1048 16.82 23.03 -28.40
C THR A 1048 17.72 21.96 -27.77
N ALA A 1049 17.22 21.33 -26.71
CA ALA A 1049 17.77 20.12 -26.11
C ALA A 1049 16.94 18.90 -26.53
N TYR A 1050 17.35 17.69 -26.15
CA TYR A 1050 16.55 16.48 -26.38
C TYR A 1050 16.44 15.66 -25.10
N ILE A 1051 15.25 15.12 -24.83
CA ILE A 1051 14.96 14.19 -23.74
C ILE A 1051 14.48 12.90 -24.39
N ASP A 1052 15.22 11.80 -24.20
CA ASP A 1052 14.97 10.50 -24.84
C ASP A 1052 14.87 10.56 -26.38
N GLY A 1053 15.62 11.51 -26.96
CA GLY A 1053 15.62 11.76 -28.41
C GLY A 1053 14.51 12.68 -28.90
N GLU A 1054 13.57 13.10 -28.04
CA GLU A 1054 12.52 14.06 -28.38
C GLU A 1054 12.99 15.51 -28.15
N PRO A 1055 12.82 16.42 -29.13
CA PRO A 1055 13.29 17.79 -29.02
C PRO A 1055 12.47 18.61 -28.01
N THR A 1056 13.15 19.31 -27.11
CA THR A 1056 12.57 20.17 -26.08
C THR A 1056 13.17 21.57 -26.15
N GLN A 1057 12.30 22.59 -26.12
CA GLN A 1057 12.72 23.98 -26.12
C GLN A 1057 13.16 24.39 -24.71
N ILE A 1058 14.33 25.01 -24.57
CA ILE A 1058 14.84 25.50 -23.29
C ILE A 1058 14.87 27.03 -23.26
N ASP A 1059 14.56 27.60 -22.09
CA ASP A 1059 14.40 29.05 -21.87
C ASP A 1059 15.67 29.87 -22.10
N GLY A 1060 16.83 29.22 -22.19
CA GLY A 1060 18.10 29.82 -22.54
C GLY A 1060 19.11 28.76 -23.00
N PRO A 1061 20.07 29.10 -23.88
CA PRO A 1061 21.00 28.11 -24.41
C PRO A 1061 21.91 27.56 -23.31
N SER A 1062 22.38 26.33 -23.47
CA SER A 1062 23.48 25.83 -22.65
C SER A 1062 24.78 26.57 -22.99
N LEU A 1063 25.54 27.00 -21.98
CA LEU A 1063 26.72 27.85 -22.16
C LEU A 1063 27.98 27.17 -21.62
N LEU A 1064 29.11 27.42 -22.26
CA LEU A 1064 30.43 27.01 -21.75
C LEU A 1064 31.12 28.21 -21.11
N LEU A 1065 31.16 28.27 -19.78
CA LEU A 1065 31.77 29.36 -19.01
C LEU A 1065 32.90 28.82 -18.14
N ALA A 1066 34.08 29.45 -18.21
CA ALA A 1066 35.27 29.02 -17.46
C ALA A 1066 35.58 27.50 -17.60
N GLY A 1067 35.32 26.93 -18.79
CA GLY A 1067 35.56 25.50 -19.07
C GLY A 1067 34.52 24.55 -18.47
N LYS A 1068 33.37 25.05 -18.01
CA LYS A 1068 32.27 24.27 -17.43
C LYS A 1068 30.96 24.56 -18.16
N THR A 1069 30.15 23.51 -18.31
CA THR A 1069 28.85 23.62 -18.98
C THR A 1069 27.78 24.05 -17.98
N TYR A 1070 27.19 25.21 -18.24
CA TYR A 1070 26.09 25.80 -17.50
C TYR A 1070 24.80 25.64 -18.27
N VAL A 1071 23.75 25.24 -17.57
CA VAL A 1071 22.43 24.98 -18.17
C VAL A 1071 21.36 25.65 -17.31
N PRO A 1072 20.26 26.16 -17.90
CA PRO A 1072 19.19 26.79 -17.13
C PRO A 1072 18.68 25.87 -16.03
N LEU A 1073 18.57 26.40 -14.81
CA LEU A 1073 18.10 25.68 -13.63
C LEU A 1073 16.74 25.01 -13.88
N ARG A 1074 15.77 25.75 -14.43
CA ARG A 1074 14.43 25.26 -14.74
C ARG A 1074 14.44 24.03 -15.66
N PHE A 1075 15.29 24.05 -16.70
CA PHE A 1075 15.36 22.93 -17.63
C PHE A 1075 15.91 21.67 -16.93
N ILE A 1076 16.97 21.81 -16.13
CA ILE A 1076 17.51 20.68 -15.36
C ILE A 1076 16.47 20.19 -14.35
N SER A 1077 15.80 21.09 -13.64
CA SER A 1077 14.81 20.70 -12.63
C SER A 1077 13.61 19.99 -13.25
N GLU A 1078 13.02 20.52 -14.32
CA GLU A 1078 11.90 19.88 -15.02
C GLU A 1078 12.29 18.53 -15.64
N SER A 1079 13.48 18.44 -16.26
CA SER A 1079 13.94 17.20 -16.90
C SER A 1079 14.25 16.10 -15.89
N LEU A 1080 14.57 16.47 -14.65
CA LEU A 1080 14.85 15.53 -13.55
C LEU A 1080 13.68 15.39 -12.56
N GLY A 1081 12.55 16.08 -12.79
CA GLY A 1081 11.36 16.02 -11.94
C GLY A 1081 11.45 16.78 -10.61
N LEU A 1082 12.36 17.74 -10.48
CA LEU A 1082 12.66 18.48 -9.26
C LEU A 1082 11.86 19.79 -9.15
N GLN A 1083 11.51 20.16 -7.93
CA GLN A 1083 10.93 21.46 -7.57
C GLN A 1083 12.03 22.45 -7.18
N VAL A 1084 11.84 23.73 -7.53
CA VAL A 1084 12.81 24.80 -7.27
C VAL A 1084 12.12 26.03 -6.71
N ASP A 1085 12.54 26.45 -5.52
CA ASP A 1085 12.11 27.68 -4.86
C ASP A 1085 13.26 28.68 -4.76
N TRP A 1086 12.94 29.97 -4.94
CA TRP A 1086 13.91 31.06 -4.84
C TRP A 1086 13.53 32.01 -3.72
N HIS A 1087 14.41 32.11 -2.71
CA HIS A 1087 14.25 33.05 -1.61
C HIS A 1087 15.05 34.33 -1.87
N ALA A 1088 14.38 35.33 -2.44
CA ALA A 1088 15.03 36.56 -2.91
C ALA A 1088 15.81 37.35 -1.83
N PRO A 1089 15.34 37.50 -0.58
CA PRO A 1089 16.06 38.25 0.45
C PRO A 1089 17.44 37.68 0.80
N THR A 1090 17.57 36.35 0.81
CA THR A 1090 18.80 35.64 1.15
C THR A 1090 19.53 35.11 -0.08
N GLN A 1091 18.96 35.28 -1.27
CA GLN A 1091 19.46 34.74 -2.54
C GLN A 1091 19.72 33.24 -2.48
N ILE A 1092 18.81 32.50 -1.84
CA ILE A 1092 18.89 31.05 -1.66
C ILE A 1092 18.01 30.35 -2.70
N ILE A 1093 18.58 29.33 -3.36
CA ILE A 1093 17.87 28.40 -4.24
C ILE A 1093 17.63 27.14 -3.43
N GLN A 1094 16.37 26.78 -3.21
CA GLN A 1094 15.99 25.50 -2.62
C GLN A 1094 15.55 24.54 -3.73
N ILE A 1095 16.11 23.33 -3.73
CA ILE A 1095 15.82 22.27 -4.70
C ILE A 1095 15.24 21.07 -3.96
N SER A 1096 13.97 20.74 -4.19
CA SER A 1096 13.26 19.61 -3.58
C SER A 1096 12.79 18.61 -4.65
N ASN A 1097 12.35 17.43 -4.21
CA ASN A 1097 11.80 16.38 -5.07
C ASN A 1097 10.29 16.47 -5.16
#